data_AF-A0A7W4V2F1-F1
#
_entry.id   AF-A0A7W4V2F1-F1
#
_cell.length_a   1.000
_cell.length_b   1.000
_cell.length_c   1.000
_cell.angle_alpha   90.00
_cell.angle_beta   90.00
_cell.angle_gamma   90.00
#
_symmetry.space_group_name_H-M   'P 1'
#
loop_
_entity.id
_entity.type
_entity.pdbx_description
1 polymer ?
#
loop_
_entity_poly.entity_id
_entity_poly.type
_entity_poly.pdbx_seq_one_letter_code
_entity_poly.pdbx_strand_id
1 'polypeptide(L)'
;MTHESAPEQQNPPAGVPVLPSGVLTKEERGDTGFARRGLARLIVLGSLFLLVAGVVIAGRALSDGGLLPWVAATPAASSVVSDRPSPIPSVSADSGAADAQSVITPDAAALVQADDTRLAAVSRLSPDDPRAVDDFATTVLAARAEPYTLSDLISLGAVRQDEASVYTETRDIMVRPGATLTIEAPGATLRVQSSSEGSVNLVSWGGDLVLRGSEKSPLTIIGWDETTEAADNDTTDGRAYVRVRNGTLTAENVTFDHLGYWSGRTGGIAVTATEPGLAHATLTNTQHLSLATGLFLSTVADATVTSATVDSSIRNGITVTGASQDVTLDSITVTEAGRDAIAITRSSSTVAVVDATLTDAAQWGLRIDGSALASGPNSAGYGTERASGFTVTGTTIVGAGSGGIEANSTDDLTLDDSVVTAEGRALLLTGPAETNSVTNSRFVSTSSEGVALTGSITAATLSGNEISGVAVGALLVDAHATLSDNSITADLGHAIELSGDARADVSDNTFSGTGQGAVAVLDTAQAAETGNDASEWRFQLDAITWLNAHPMAWLWGLVLVIPIVGLPLIARRRTKHNELRQLLQDAMIRYGADQIARHGKQPEPTPEPEPVPEPTPAPSPTPPDVAVPRRNYVPKRTVTGVVSTAAVNTAAMGTAAVNTAAMGTAALTRSPRPAVALDAQATASEHERPRSLAELRNRELGGREFANMQQFAIAAVLEAGYPIGTVASLFRVPAWRLQEWITQGASEPDAPARPMPRGRR
;
A
#
# COMPACT_ATOMS: atom_id res chain seq x y z
N MET A 1 -71.98 46.10 29.01
CA MET A 1 -73.00 45.53 28.12
C MET A 1 -73.05 44.04 28.43
N THR A 2 -74.06 43.47 29.11
CA THR A 2 -75.49 43.28 28.72
C THR A 2 -75.62 42.35 27.50
N HIS A 3 -76.36 41.25 27.50
CA HIS A 3 -77.12 40.47 28.51
C HIS A 3 -76.96 38.97 28.09
N GLU A 4 -76.88 37.97 28.96
CA GLU A 4 -77.97 37.26 29.66
C GLU A 4 -78.98 36.51 28.75
N SER A 5 -79.41 35.32 29.21
CA SER A 5 -80.56 34.49 28.78
C SER A 5 -80.25 33.18 28.03
N ALA A 6 -80.69 32.07 28.64
CA ALA A 6 -81.21 30.89 27.94
C ALA A 6 -82.75 30.86 28.16
N PRO A 7 -83.50 30.29 27.21
CA PRO A 7 -84.33 29.10 27.47
C PRO A 7 -84.05 28.02 26.38
N GLU A 8 -84.82 26.96 26.11
CA GLU A 8 -86.17 26.51 26.52
C GLU A 8 -86.22 24.95 26.50
N GLN A 9 -87.38 24.36 26.75
CA GLN A 9 -87.70 22.95 26.48
C GLN A 9 -89.00 22.86 25.67
N GLN A 10 -89.11 21.96 24.70
CA GLN A 10 -90.41 21.55 24.14
C GLN A 10 -90.49 20.03 23.89
N ASN A 11 -91.66 19.45 24.19
CA ASN A 11 -92.06 18.03 24.15
C ASN A 11 -93.59 17.97 24.43
N PRO A 12 -94.36 16.87 24.21
CA PRO A 12 -94.07 15.60 23.55
C PRO A 12 -94.66 15.56 22.12
N PRO A 13 -95.79 14.89 21.72
CA PRO A 13 -96.78 14.04 22.41
C PRO A 13 -96.43 12.52 22.31
N ALA A 14 -97.41 11.62 22.47
CA ALA A 14 -97.22 10.16 22.47
C ALA A 14 -98.31 9.39 21.69
N GLY A 15 -97.98 8.16 21.25
CA GLY A 15 -98.93 7.20 20.67
C GLY A 15 -98.27 5.82 20.48
N VAL A 16 -98.82 4.76 21.07
CA VAL A 16 -98.19 3.42 21.18
C VAL A 16 -99.25 2.31 21.16
N PRO A 17 -99.01 1.24 20.38
CA PRO A 17 -99.12 -0.12 20.92
C PRO A 17 -97.81 -0.91 20.74
N VAL A 18 -97.57 -1.93 21.57
CA VAL A 18 -96.31 -2.69 21.61
C VAL A 18 -96.55 -4.20 21.45
N LEU A 19 -95.65 -4.85 20.70
CA LEU A 19 -94.94 -6.14 20.95
C LEU A 19 -94.87 -7.03 19.69
N PRO A 20 -93.86 -7.93 19.55
CA PRO A 20 -92.82 -8.28 20.52
C PRO A 20 -91.37 -7.95 20.09
N SER A 21 -90.41 -8.21 21.00
CA SER A 21 -88.98 -7.95 20.88
C SER A 21 -88.20 -9.03 20.10
N GLY A 22 -87.16 -8.63 19.35
CA GLY A 22 -86.26 -9.57 18.64
C GLY A 22 -84.89 -8.99 18.28
N VAL A 23 -83.93 -9.13 19.22
CA VAL A 23 -82.45 -9.11 19.10
C VAL A 23 -81.82 -8.55 17.80
N LEU A 24 -81.20 -7.36 17.90
CA LEU A 24 -79.87 -7.05 17.32
C LEU A 24 -79.15 -6.06 18.24
N THR A 25 -77.87 -6.32 18.53
CA THR A 25 -76.98 -5.52 19.37
C THR A 25 -76.37 -4.32 18.61
N LYS A 26 -75.62 -3.45 19.31
CA LYS A 26 -74.94 -2.30 18.66
C LYS A 26 -73.77 -2.75 17.78
N GLU A 27 -73.10 -3.84 18.16
CA GLU A 27 -72.08 -4.54 17.40
C GLU A 27 -72.63 -5.01 16.04
N GLU A 28 -73.82 -5.60 16.03
CA GLU A 28 -74.45 -6.18 14.83
C GLU A 28 -74.96 -5.13 13.83
N ARG A 29 -75.07 -3.86 14.22
CA ARG A 29 -75.39 -2.75 13.30
C ARG A 29 -74.14 -2.13 12.64
N GLY A 30 -72.94 -2.58 13.00
CA GLY A 30 -71.68 -2.16 12.37
C GLY A 30 -71.16 -0.76 12.76
N ASP A 31 -71.84 -0.06 13.67
CA ASP A 31 -71.64 1.36 13.96
C ASP A 31 -70.43 1.64 14.89
N THR A 32 -69.23 1.30 14.39
CA THR A 32 -67.94 1.50 15.09
C THR A 32 -67.05 2.56 14.43
N GLY A 33 -67.67 3.48 13.66
CA GLY A 33 -66.99 4.38 12.73
C GLY A 33 -66.02 5.40 13.33
N PHE A 34 -66.24 5.86 14.58
CA PHE A 34 -65.49 6.99 15.16
C PHE A 34 -64.35 6.58 16.12
N ALA A 35 -64.63 5.81 17.18
CA ALA A 35 -63.66 5.60 18.28
C ALA A 35 -62.30 5.03 17.82
N ARG A 36 -62.31 4.00 16.95
CA ARG A 36 -61.08 3.38 16.44
C ARG A 36 -60.31 4.27 15.44
N ARG A 37 -60.99 5.16 14.71
CA ARG A 37 -60.34 6.17 13.85
C ARG A 37 -59.74 7.31 14.68
N GLY A 38 -60.39 7.68 15.79
CA GLY A 38 -59.84 8.60 16.79
C GLY A 38 -58.53 8.08 17.37
N LEU A 39 -58.51 6.85 17.89
CA LEU A 39 -57.28 6.27 18.47
C LEU A 39 -56.17 6.09 17.43
N ALA A 40 -56.48 5.67 16.20
CA ALA A 40 -55.48 5.57 15.14
C ALA A 40 -54.92 6.94 14.73
N ARG A 41 -55.76 7.99 14.67
CA ARG A 41 -55.29 9.38 14.46
C ARG A 41 -54.51 9.91 15.65
N LEU A 42 -54.86 9.58 16.89
CA LEU A 42 -54.08 9.96 18.08
C LEU A 42 -52.73 9.25 18.14
N ILE A 43 -52.62 8.01 17.66
CA ILE A 43 -51.32 7.34 17.53
C ILE A 43 -50.51 7.98 16.39
N VAL A 44 -51.08 8.22 15.20
CA VAL A 44 -50.34 8.85 14.09
C VAL A 44 -49.96 10.30 14.40
N LEU A 45 -50.86 11.09 15.01
CA LEU A 45 -50.56 12.43 15.50
C LEU A 45 -49.62 12.42 16.70
N GLY A 46 -49.66 11.40 17.55
CA GLY A 46 -48.72 11.21 18.66
C GLY A 46 -47.32 10.84 18.17
N SER A 47 -47.21 9.98 17.16
CA SER A 47 -45.95 9.67 16.47
C SER A 47 -45.44 10.87 15.68
N LEU A 48 -46.32 11.61 14.99
CA LEU A 48 -45.96 12.85 14.30
C LEU A 48 -45.58 13.95 15.28
N PHE A 49 -46.22 14.04 16.45
CA PHE A 49 -45.88 14.97 17.52
C PHE A 49 -44.60 14.55 18.24
N LEU A 50 -44.30 13.26 18.40
CA LEU A 50 -43.00 12.78 18.90
C LEU A 50 -41.88 12.99 17.87
N LEU A 51 -42.17 12.86 16.57
CA LEU A 51 -41.21 13.13 15.51
C LEU A 51 -40.97 14.64 15.35
N VAL A 52 -42.03 15.46 15.37
CA VAL A 52 -41.92 16.94 15.37
C VAL A 52 -41.32 17.44 16.67
N ALA A 53 -41.65 16.88 17.83
CA ALA A 53 -40.99 17.22 19.10
C ALA A 53 -39.53 16.74 19.10
N GLY A 54 -39.20 15.59 18.50
CA GLY A 54 -37.81 15.18 18.29
C GLY A 54 -37.06 16.18 17.42
N VAL A 55 -37.66 16.59 16.28
CA VAL A 55 -37.13 17.62 15.37
C VAL A 55 -37.11 19.03 15.99
N VAL A 56 -37.95 19.33 16.98
CA VAL A 56 -38.00 20.63 17.69
C VAL A 56 -37.18 20.63 18.99
N ILE A 57 -36.87 19.48 19.57
CA ILE A 57 -35.91 19.33 20.67
C ILE A 57 -34.49 19.32 20.08
N ALA A 58 -34.24 18.54 19.02
CA ALA A 58 -33.06 18.73 18.18
C ALA A 58 -33.01 20.15 17.60
N GLY A 59 -34.15 20.68 17.13
CA GLY A 59 -34.30 22.04 16.63
C GLY A 59 -34.03 23.14 17.67
N ARG A 60 -34.22 22.86 18.97
CA ARG A 60 -33.82 23.75 20.07
C ARG A 60 -32.36 23.59 20.44
N ALA A 61 -31.82 22.38 20.44
CA ALA A 61 -30.36 22.18 20.53
C ALA A 61 -29.62 22.83 19.34
N LEU A 62 -30.29 22.97 18.19
CA LEU A 62 -29.84 23.72 17.01
C LEU A 62 -30.06 25.24 17.12
N SER A 63 -31.05 25.73 17.89
CA SER A 63 -31.20 27.18 18.15
C SER A 63 -30.26 27.67 19.24
N ASP A 64 -29.95 26.81 20.22
CA ASP A 64 -29.19 27.17 21.41
C ASP A 64 -27.68 26.92 21.22
N GLY A 65 -27.19 27.18 19.99
CA GLY A 65 -25.83 27.65 19.71
C GLY A 65 -24.64 26.69 19.82
N GLY A 66 -24.84 25.41 20.13
CA GLY A 66 -23.74 24.55 20.61
C GLY A 66 -22.97 23.68 19.59
N LEU A 67 -23.56 23.27 18.45
CA LEU A 67 -23.14 22.02 17.77
C LEU A 67 -23.03 22.07 16.22
N LEU A 68 -22.79 23.24 15.61
CA LEU A 68 -22.49 23.33 14.15
C LEU A 68 -21.37 24.35 13.87
N PRO A 69 -20.09 23.94 13.80
CA PRO A 69 -18.96 24.88 13.62
C PRO A 69 -18.85 25.46 12.19
N TRP A 70 -19.56 24.91 11.20
CA TRP A 70 -19.45 25.32 9.79
C TRP A 70 -20.30 26.55 9.39
N VAL A 71 -20.95 27.23 10.35
CA VAL A 71 -21.66 28.50 10.13
C VAL A 71 -21.08 29.63 11.00
N ALA A 72 -19.74 29.68 11.08
CA ALA A 72 -19.03 30.87 11.53
C ALA A 72 -18.98 31.91 10.38
N ALA A 73 -19.42 33.14 10.63
CA ALA A 73 -19.37 34.21 9.63
C ALA A 73 -17.93 34.70 9.42
N THR A 74 -17.52 34.85 8.16
CA THR A 74 -16.15 35.25 7.78
C THR A 74 -15.80 36.65 8.30
N PRO A 75 -14.78 36.82 9.16
CA PRO A 75 -14.13 38.11 9.32
C PRO A 75 -13.32 38.41 8.05
N ALA A 76 -13.44 39.62 7.51
CA ALA A 76 -12.72 39.98 6.29
C ALA A 76 -11.22 40.19 6.58
N ALA A 77 -10.39 39.22 6.18
CA ALA A 77 -8.94 39.35 6.10
C ALA A 77 -8.51 39.71 4.67
N SER A 78 -7.54 40.60 4.52
CA SER A 78 -7.20 41.23 3.24
C SER A 78 -6.49 40.28 2.27
N SER A 79 -6.90 40.34 0.99
CA SER A 79 -6.21 39.66 -0.11
C SER A 79 -4.83 40.28 -0.36
N VAL A 80 -3.77 39.56 -0.01
CA VAL A 80 -2.42 39.81 -0.56
C VAL A 80 -2.31 39.06 -1.89
N VAL A 81 -1.78 39.73 -2.92
CA VAL A 81 -1.54 39.12 -4.22
C VAL A 81 -0.19 38.41 -4.20
N SER A 82 -0.22 37.08 -4.28
CA SER A 82 0.94 36.26 -4.62
C SER A 82 0.63 35.49 -5.90
N ASP A 83 1.39 35.79 -6.96
CA ASP A 83 1.25 35.12 -8.25
C ASP A 83 1.85 33.71 -8.17
N ARG A 84 1.11 32.69 -8.62
CA ARG A 84 1.56 31.29 -8.59
C ARG A 84 1.12 30.58 -9.87
N PRO A 85 2.05 30.00 -10.65
CA PRO A 85 1.74 29.45 -11.98
C PRO A 85 0.85 28.20 -11.89
N SER A 86 0.09 27.96 -12.96
CA SER A 86 -0.88 26.86 -13.09
C SER A 86 -0.24 25.46 -12.98
N PRO A 87 -0.95 24.46 -12.40
CA PRO A 87 -0.46 23.09 -12.32
C PRO A 87 -0.38 22.42 -13.71
N ILE A 88 0.66 21.60 -13.89
CA ILE A 88 0.88 20.78 -15.08
C ILE A 88 -0.06 19.55 -15.03
N PRO A 89 -0.72 19.14 -16.13
CA PRO A 89 -1.62 17.99 -16.13
C PRO A 89 -0.86 16.67 -15.98
N SER A 90 -1.46 15.73 -15.23
CA SER A 90 -0.95 14.37 -15.06
C SER A 90 -1.01 13.56 -16.35
N VAL A 91 0.14 13.03 -16.78
CA VAL A 91 0.26 12.15 -17.95
C VAL A 91 0.50 10.70 -17.53
N SER A 92 -0.46 9.83 -17.86
CA SER A 92 -0.30 8.38 -17.76
C SER A 92 0.65 7.89 -18.85
N ALA A 93 1.82 7.35 -18.47
CA ALA A 93 2.78 6.78 -19.40
C ALA A 93 2.50 5.28 -19.65
N ASP A 94 1.68 4.97 -20.66
CA ASP A 94 1.72 3.66 -21.34
C ASP A 94 2.68 3.72 -22.53
N SER A 95 3.25 2.58 -22.88
CA SER A 95 4.37 2.43 -23.80
C SER A 95 3.99 2.64 -25.28
N GLY A 96 4.67 3.59 -25.93
CA GLY A 96 4.55 3.84 -27.37
C GLY A 96 5.92 4.15 -27.99
N ALA A 97 6.54 3.16 -28.63
CA ALA A 97 7.80 3.35 -29.32
C ALA A 97 7.59 3.98 -30.71
N ALA A 98 8.28 5.08 -30.98
CA ALA A 98 8.44 5.68 -32.30
C ALA A 98 9.84 6.33 -32.38
N ASP A 99 10.50 6.19 -33.51
CA ASP A 99 11.91 6.58 -33.64
C ASP A 99 12.12 8.09 -33.53
N ALA A 100 12.84 8.50 -32.47
CA ALA A 100 13.58 9.76 -32.44
C ALA A 100 15.07 9.42 -32.38
N GLN A 101 15.91 10.17 -33.10
CA GLN A 101 17.36 9.97 -33.07
C GLN A 101 17.90 10.44 -31.71
N SER A 102 17.94 9.53 -30.73
CA SER A 102 18.47 9.86 -29.40
C SER A 102 19.94 10.26 -29.49
N VAL A 103 20.25 11.47 -29.03
CA VAL A 103 21.58 11.79 -28.52
C VAL A 103 21.87 10.78 -27.42
N ILE A 104 22.99 10.06 -27.51
CA ILE A 104 23.34 9.03 -26.54
C ILE A 104 23.92 9.73 -25.31
N THR A 105 23.05 10.14 -24.38
CA THR A 105 23.47 10.39 -23.00
C THR A 105 24.06 9.09 -22.45
N PRO A 106 25.25 9.13 -21.83
CA PRO A 106 25.81 7.97 -21.16
C PRO A 106 24.85 7.33 -20.16
N ASP A 107 24.85 6.00 -20.08
CA ASP A 107 24.28 5.32 -18.92
C ASP A 107 25.24 5.57 -17.73
N ALA A 108 24.73 6.17 -16.65
CA ALA A 108 25.53 6.42 -15.45
C ALA A 108 26.14 5.14 -14.85
N ALA A 109 25.51 3.97 -15.05
CA ALA A 109 26.10 2.69 -14.68
C ALA A 109 27.31 2.32 -15.56
N ALA A 110 27.31 2.70 -16.85
CA ALA A 110 28.42 2.50 -17.76
C ALA A 110 29.59 3.46 -17.48
N LEU A 111 29.31 4.72 -17.11
CA LEU A 111 30.33 5.67 -16.64
C LEU A 111 31.07 5.12 -15.41
N VAL A 112 30.34 4.67 -14.40
CA VAL A 112 30.93 4.08 -13.18
C VAL A 112 31.66 2.77 -13.49
N GLN A 113 31.17 1.95 -14.43
CA GLN A 113 31.89 0.74 -14.84
C GLN A 113 33.20 1.06 -15.57
N ALA A 114 33.24 2.10 -16.41
CA ALA A 114 34.45 2.55 -17.08
C ALA A 114 35.47 3.07 -16.06
N ASP A 115 35.05 3.89 -15.11
CA ASP A 115 35.92 4.46 -14.09
C ASP A 115 36.45 3.42 -13.08
N ASP A 116 35.63 2.51 -12.54
CA ASP A 116 36.16 1.41 -11.71
C ASP A 116 37.12 0.50 -12.52
N THR A 117 36.91 0.33 -13.83
CA THR A 117 37.84 -0.42 -14.71
C THR A 117 39.17 0.31 -14.87
N ARG A 118 39.12 1.63 -15.04
CA ARG A 118 40.27 2.55 -15.15
C ARG A 118 41.08 2.59 -13.87
N LEU A 119 40.44 2.86 -12.73
CA LEU A 119 41.08 2.84 -11.41
C LEU A 119 41.64 1.46 -11.09
N ALA A 120 40.94 0.36 -11.43
CA ALA A 120 41.46 -0.99 -11.29
C ALA A 120 42.63 -1.30 -12.25
N ALA A 121 42.83 -0.56 -13.35
CA ALA A 121 44.00 -0.68 -14.21
C ALA A 121 45.19 0.08 -13.59
N VAL A 122 45.02 1.37 -13.27
CA VAL A 122 46.04 2.22 -12.62
C VAL A 122 46.51 1.59 -11.31
N SER A 123 45.61 1.05 -10.48
CA SER A 123 45.95 0.44 -9.21
C SER A 123 46.79 -0.85 -9.30
N ARG A 124 47.02 -1.38 -10.52
CA ARG A 124 47.91 -2.52 -10.82
C ARG A 124 49.25 -2.10 -11.46
N LEU A 125 49.44 -0.81 -11.77
CA LEU A 125 50.72 -0.27 -12.21
C LEU A 125 51.70 -0.13 -11.04
N SER A 126 53.00 -0.04 -11.35
CA SER A 126 53.99 0.49 -10.40
C SER A 126 53.77 2.01 -10.25
N PRO A 127 54.07 2.63 -9.10
CA PRO A 127 53.84 4.07 -8.92
C PRO A 127 54.60 4.94 -9.92
N ASP A 128 55.82 4.55 -10.29
CA ASP A 128 56.68 5.24 -11.26
C ASP A 128 56.47 4.77 -12.72
N ASP A 129 55.39 4.04 -13.01
CA ASP A 129 55.08 3.57 -14.37
C ASP A 129 54.52 4.73 -15.21
N PRO A 130 55.20 5.17 -16.29
CA PRO A 130 54.82 6.39 -17.02
C PRO A 130 53.41 6.28 -17.62
N ARG A 131 52.91 5.07 -17.88
CA ARG A 131 51.55 4.80 -18.36
C ARG A 131 50.46 5.33 -17.43
N ALA A 132 50.73 5.49 -16.14
CA ALA A 132 49.77 6.12 -15.24
C ALA A 132 49.42 7.54 -15.70
N VAL A 133 50.41 8.31 -16.18
CA VAL A 133 50.22 9.64 -16.75
C VAL A 133 49.89 9.57 -18.24
N ASP A 134 50.63 8.77 -19.01
CA ASP A 134 50.55 8.75 -20.48
C ASP A 134 49.28 8.07 -21.03
N ASP A 135 48.86 6.94 -20.43
CA ASP A 135 47.68 6.17 -20.88
C ASP A 135 46.41 6.52 -20.07
N PHE A 136 46.55 7.01 -18.82
CA PHE A 136 45.43 7.18 -17.87
C PHE A 136 45.30 8.57 -17.25
N ALA A 137 46.14 9.55 -17.62
CA ALA A 137 46.12 10.93 -17.10
C ALA A 137 46.11 11.04 -15.56
N THR A 138 46.63 10.04 -14.84
CA THR A 138 46.56 9.90 -13.38
C THR A 138 47.94 10.06 -12.73
N THR A 139 48.04 10.92 -11.71
CA THR A 139 49.22 11.03 -10.85
C THR A 139 49.12 10.08 -9.66
N VAL A 140 50.03 9.11 -9.58
CA VAL A 140 50.04 8.08 -8.52
C VAL A 140 51.01 8.48 -7.41
N LEU A 141 50.50 8.61 -6.18
CA LEU A 141 51.31 8.96 -5.01
C LEU A 141 51.77 7.68 -4.29
N ALA A 142 53.08 7.43 -4.30
CA ALA A 142 53.71 6.22 -3.77
C ALA A 142 53.86 6.24 -2.25
N ALA A 143 54.07 5.08 -1.61
CA ALA A 143 54.35 5.03 -0.19
C ALA A 143 55.66 5.77 0.15
N ARG A 144 55.59 6.79 1.03
CA ARG A 144 56.74 7.57 1.49
C ARG A 144 56.51 8.06 2.93
N ALA A 145 57.58 8.42 3.65
CA ALA A 145 57.51 8.74 5.08
C ALA A 145 56.90 10.11 5.40
N GLU A 146 57.16 11.12 4.55
CA GLU A 146 56.60 12.47 4.69
C GLU A 146 55.28 12.57 3.89
N PRO A 147 54.19 13.16 4.41
CA PRO A 147 52.96 13.35 3.63
C PRO A 147 53.21 14.11 2.32
N TYR A 148 52.45 13.79 1.27
CA TYR A 148 52.36 14.62 0.07
C TYR A 148 51.60 15.90 0.40
N THR A 149 52.01 17.00 -0.23
CA THR A 149 51.45 18.34 -0.04
C THR A 149 50.90 18.89 -1.35
N LEU A 150 50.13 19.99 -1.28
CA LEU A 150 49.71 20.73 -2.47
C LEU A 150 50.90 21.19 -3.33
N SER A 151 52.05 21.47 -2.72
CA SER A 151 53.30 21.79 -3.45
C SER A 151 53.94 20.58 -4.13
N ASP A 152 53.78 19.36 -3.60
CA ASP A 152 54.15 18.14 -4.33
C ASP A 152 53.24 17.94 -5.55
N LEU A 153 51.92 18.13 -5.40
CA LEU A 153 50.95 17.99 -6.50
C LEU A 153 51.25 18.95 -7.66
N ILE A 154 51.64 20.19 -7.34
CA ILE A 154 52.10 21.17 -8.34
C ILE A 154 53.42 20.73 -9.01
N SER A 155 54.36 20.22 -8.22
CA SER A 155 55.66 19.72 -8.72
C SER A 155 55.52 18.48 -9.62
N LEU A 156 54.48 17.67 -9.42
CA LEU A 156 54.12 16.52 -10.25
C LEU A 156 53.26 16.90 -11.48
N GLY A 157 52.76 18.13 -11.54
CA GLY A 157 51.81 18.56 -12.57
C GLY A 157 50.45 17.87 -12.46
N ALA A 158 50.04 17.48 -11.25
CA ALA A 158 48.68 17.04 -10.95
C ALA A 158 47.74 18.25 -10.77
N VAL A 159 48.25 19.29 -10.10
CA VAL A 159 47.55 20.53 -9.81
C VAL A 159 48.27 21.71 -10.43
N ARG A 160 47.51 22.64 -11.01
CA ARG A 160 47.96 23.94 -11.50
C ARG A 160 47.61 25.01 -10.46
N GLN A 161 48.50 25.95 -10.18
CA GLN A 161 48.15 27.15 -9.40
C GLN A 161 47.77 28.28 -10.37
N ASP A 162 46.55 28.78 -10.26
CA ASP A 162 46.01 29.84 -11.11
C ASP A 162 46.16 31.22 -10.44
N GLU A 163 45.85 31.29 -9.14
CA GLU A 163 45.97 32.50 -8.33
C GLU A 163 46.58 32.19 -6.96
N ALA A 164 46.80 33.21 -6.13
CA ALA A 164 47.44 33.06 -4.81
C ALA A 164 46.73 32.04 -3.89
N SER A 165 45.41 31.88 -4.04
CA SER A 165 44.58 30.92 -3.29
C SER A 165 43.67 30.07 -4.18
N VAL A 166 43.89 30.05 -5.50
CA VAL A 166 43.07 29.25 -6.45
C VAL A 166 43.97 28.26 -7.19
N TYR A 167 43.58 27.00 -7.10
CA TYR A 167 44.27 25.86 -7.66
C TYR A 167 43.28 25.04 -8.50
N THR A 168 43.75 24.40 -9.57
CA THR A 168 42.93 23.52 -10.41
C THR A 168 43.62 22.16 -10.56
N GLU A 169 42.94 21.09 -10.17
CA GLU A 169 43.34 19.72 -10.47
C GLU A 169 43.17 19.45 -11.97
N THR A 170 44.25 19.06 -12.65
CA THR A 170 44.31 18.86 -14.11
C THR A 170 44.57 17.41 -14.51
N ARG A 171 44.63 16.50 -13.53
CA ARG A 171 44.88 15.06 -13.64
C ARG A 171 44.31 14.37 -12.41
N ASP A 172 43.75 13.18 -12.54
CA ASP A 172 43.32 12.39 -11.38
C ASP A 172 44.48 12.16 -10.41
N ILE A 173 44.17 12.08 -9.12
CA ILE A 173 45.15 11.78 -8.07
C ILE A 173 44.82 10.43 -7.46
N MET A 174 45.75 9.47 -7.52
CA MET A 174 45.63 8.18 -6.83
C MET A 174 46.60 8.08 -5.63
N VAL A 175 46.09 8.22 -4.41
CA VAL A 175 46.86 7.97 -3.18
C VAL A 175 46.95 6.46 -2.92
N ARG A 176 48.15 5.90 -2.75
CA ARG A 176 48.39 4.44 -2.64
C ARG A 176 48.54 3.97 -1.18
N PRO A 177 48.50 2.65 -0.91
CA PRO A 177 48.70 2.15 0.46
C PRO A 177 50.06 2.53 1.02
N GLY A 178 50.07 3.08 2.24
CA GLY A 178 51.27 3.63 2.88
C GLY A 178 51.70 5.02 2.36
N ALA A 179 50.84 5.70 1.59
CA ALA A 179 50.98 7.11 1.25
C ALA A 179 49.89 7.94 1.94
N THR A 180 50.26 9.14 2.39
CA THR A 180 49.34 10.14 2.93
C THR A 180 49.38 11.38 2.05
N LEU A 181 48.22 11.94 1.69
CA LEU A 181 48.10 13.25 1.04
C LEU A 181 47.45 14.25 2.01
N THR A 182 48.14 15.34 2.29
CA THR A 182 47.68 16.43 3.15
C THR A 182 47.53 17.72 2.34
N ILE A 183 46.28 18.16 2.16
CA ILE A 183 45.94 19.48 1.60
C ILE A 183 45.49 20.36 2.78
N GLU A 184 46.46 21.01 3.41
CA GLU A 184 46.23 22.04 4.43
C GLU A 184 46.38 23.42 3.77
N ALA A 185 45.25 24.05 3.43
CA ALA A 185 45.23 25.31 2.70
C ALA A 185 44.00 26.17 3.08
N PRO A 186 44.00 26.82 4.26
CA PRO A 186 42.90 27.65 4.72
C PRO A 186 42.58 28.81 3.76
N GLY A 187 41.32 28.91 3.33
CA GLY A 187 40.83 29.94 2.41
C GLY A 187 41.22 29.71 0.94
N ALA A 188 41.75 28.53 0.59
CA ALA A 188 42.01 28.16 -0.79
C ALA A 188 40.81 27.47 -1.44
N THR A 189 40.69 27.63 -2.75
CA THR A 189 39.77 26.86 -3.60
C THR A 189 40.58 25.92 -4.49
N LEU A 190 40.33 24.62 -4.35
CA LEU A 190 40.73 23.58 -5.30
C LEU A 190 39.55 23.32 -6.25
N ARG A 191 39.64 23.83 -7.46
CA ARG A 191 38.80 23.41 -8.59
C ARG A 191 39.21 22.01 -9.01
N VAL A 192 38.24 21.13 -9.21
CA VAL A 192 38.44 19.78 -9.74
C VAL A 192 37.81 19.75 -11.12
N GLN A 193 38.64 19.63 -12.17
CA GLN A 193 38.20 19.81 -13.55
C GLN A 193 37.11 18.80 -13.93
N SER A 194 35.96 19.30 -14.38
CA SER A 194 34.76 18.52 -14.66
C SER A 194 33.98 19.16 -15.81
N SER A 195 33.71 18.41 -16.88
CA SER A 195 33.04 18.90 -18.09
C SER A 195 32.54 17.75 -18.96
N SER A 196 31.79 18.06 -20.02
CA SER A 196 31.33 17.07 -21.01
C SER A 196 32.44 16.33 -21.80
N GLU A 197 33.72 16.74 -21.72
CA GLU A 197 34.86 15.96 -22.23
C GLU A 197 35.38 14.92 -21.22
N GLY A 198 34.99 15.04 -19.94
CA GLY A 198 35.39 14.18 -18.83
C GLY A 198 35.67 14.96 -17.53
N SER A 199 35.94 14.21 -16.46
CA SER A 199 36.25 14.74 -15.13
C SER A 199 37.45 14.06 -14.48
N VAL A 200 38.27 14.83 -13.76
CA VAL A 200 39.38 14.33 -12.92
C VAL A 200 38.90 14.12 -11.49
N ASN A 201 39.55 13.23 -10.75
CA ASN A 201 39.03 12.73 -9.47
C ASN A 201 40.14 12.52 -8.43
N LEU A 202 39.85 12.96 -7.20
CA LEU A 202 40.72 12.81 -6.04
C LEU A 202 40.41 11.49 -5.33
N VAL A 203 41.20 10.46 -5.61
CA VAL A 203 40.96 9.08 -5.17
C VAL A 203 42.08 8.59 -4.24
N SER A 204 41.79 8.32 -2.98
CA SER A 204 42.61 7.41 -2.19
C SER A 204 42.22 5.96 -2.46
N TRP A 205 43.23 5.11 -2.66
CA TRP A 205 43.12 3.66 -2.86
C TRP A 205 44.10 2.95 -1.93
N GLY A 206 43.71 2.92 -0.65
CA GLY A 206 44.43 2.30 0.46
C GLY A 206 45.36 3.23 1.25
N GLY A 207 45.50 4.49 0.83
CA GLY A 207 46.24 5.52 1.55
C GLY A 207 45.33 6.43 2.38
N ASP A 208 45.93 7.46 2.97
CA ASP A 208 45.23 8.42 3.82
C ASP A 208 45.06 9.77 3.11
N LEU A 209 43.87 10.36 3.19
CA LEU A 209 43.54 11.67 2.64
C LEU A 209 43.17 12.63 3.77
N VAL A 210 43.97 13.69 3.94
CA VAL A 210 43.80 14.71 4.98
C VAL A 210 43.55 16.07 4.30
N LEU A 211 42.39 16.66 4.57
CA LEU A 211 41.91 17.91 3.99
C LEU A 211 41.65 18.90 5.13
N ARG A 212 42.33 20.04 5.16
CA ARG A 212 42.19 21.02 6.24
C ARG A 212 42.10 22.46 5.73
N GLY A 213 41.04 23.14 6.13
CA GLY A 213 40.93 24.59 6.12
C GLY A 213 41.09 25.16 7.53
N SER A 214 40.36 26.24 7.82
CA SER A 214 40.17 26.77 9.18
C SER A 214 38.73 27.29 9.35
N GLU A 215 38.26 27.35 10.59
CA GLU A 215 36.91 27.84 10.99
C GLU A 215 36.46 29.10 10.23
N LYS A 216 37.37 30.05 9.97
CA LYS A 216 37.08 31.37 9.38
C LYS A 216 37.52 31.49 7.92
N SER A 217 38.12 30.44 7.37
CA SER A 217 38.65 30.36 6.01
C SER A 217 38.75 28.87 5.68
N PRO A 218 37.64 28.22 5.31
CA PRO A 218 37.63 26.79 5.00
C PRO A 218 38.44 26.50 3.73
N LEU A 219 38.76 25.24 3.50
CA LEU A 219 39.26 24.75 2.22
C LEU A 219 38.04 24.41 1.35
N THR A 220 37.92 25.01 0.17
CA THR A 220 36.85 24.68 -0.78
C THR A 220 37.37 23.70 -1.84
N ILE A 221 36.64 22.61 -2.08
CA ILE A 221 36.87 21.65 -3.16
C ILE A 221 35.62 21.63 -4.03
N ILE A 222 35.72 22.10 -5.27
CA ILE A 222 34.58 22.38 -6.15
C ILE A 222 34.71 21.71 -7.51
N GLY A 223 33.66 21.02 -7.98
CA GLY A 223 33.58 20.52 -9.35
C GLY A 223 33.45 21.70 -10.32
N TRP A 224 34.37 21.83 -11.27
CA TRP A 224 34.53 23.07 -12.05
C TRP A 224 34.76 22.82 -13.54
N ASP A 225 33.95 23.49 -14.36
CA ASP A 225 34.08 23.50 -15.81
C ASP A 225 34.86 24.74 -16.27
N GLU A 226 36.07 24.50 -16.80
CA GLU A 226 36.89 25.56 -17.41
C GLU A 226 36.27 26.13 -18.70
N THR A 227 35.34 25.43 -19.36
CA THR A 227 34.76 25.86 -20.64
C THR A 227 33.59 26.83 -20.47
N THR A 228 32.85 26.75 -19.35
CA THR A 228 31.80 27.72 -18.96
C THR A 228 32.22 28.69 -17.85
N GLU A 229 33.43 28.54 -17.30
CA GLU A 229 33.96 29.30 -16.15
C GLU A 229 33.03 29.23 -14.91
N ALA A 230 32.45 28.05 -14.66
CA ALA A 230 31.41 27.84 -13.65
C ALA A 230 31.58 26.51 -12.86
N ALA A 231 30.78 26.36 -11.80
CA ALA A 231 30.65 25.09 -11.09
C ALA A 231 29.87 24.09 -11.95
N ASP A 232 30.33 22.85 -12.02
CA ASP A 232 29.73 21.83 -12.88
C ASP A 232 28.36 21.39 -12.35
N ASN A 233 27.32 21.59 -13.14
CA ASN A 233 25.93 21.33 -12.79
C ASN A 233 25.32 20.15 -13.57
N ASP A 234 26.01 19.58 -14.55
CA ASP A 234 25.53 18.37 -15.22
C ASP A 234 25.92 17.12 -14.41
N THR A 235 25.20 16.04 -14.66
CA THR A 235 25.40 14.72 -14.05
C THR A 235 25.15 13.58 -15.04
N THR A 236 24.87 13.90 -16.30
CA THR A 236 24.50 12.95 -17.36
C THR A 236 25.71 12.48 -18.18
N ASP A 237 26.74 13.32 -18.28
CA ASP A 237 28.07 13.06 -18.82
C ASP A 237 29.06 12.55 -17.76
N GLY A 238 28.92 13.03 -16.52
CA GLY A 238 29.63 12.55 -15.33
C GLY A 238 30.54 13.61 -14.70
N ARG A 239 30.50 13.71 -13.37
CA ARG A 239 31.06 14.83 -12.60
C ARG A 239 32.18 14.41 -11.63
N ALA A 240 33.19 15.27 -11.50
CA ALA A 240 34.34 15.08 -10.61
C ALA A 240 33.93 14.71 -9.18
N TYR A 241 34.68 13.82 -8.52
CA TYR A 241 34.35 13.35 -7.18
C TYR A 241 35.58 13.07 -6.29
N VAL A 242 35.34 13.01 -4.97
CA VAL A 242 36.33 12.62 -3.95
C VAL A 242 35.99 11.24 -3.41
N ARG A 243 36.95 10.31 -3.40
CA ARG A 243 36.73 8.94 -2.90
C ARG A 243 37.91 8.44 -2.11
N VAL A 244 37.62 7.85 -0.95
CA VAL A 244 38.57 7.01 -0.22
C VAL A 244 38.10 5.57 -0.32
N ARG A 245 38.98 4.69 -0.81
CA ARG A 245 38.78 3.24 -0.82
C ARG A 245 39.82 2.57 0.06
N ASN A 246 39.39 1.72 0.99
CA ASN A 246 40.24 0.90 1.86
C ASN A 246 41.28 1.70 2.68
N GLY A 247 40.98 2.94 3.08
CA GLY A 247 41.89 3.84 3.80
C GLY A 247 41.15 4.93 4.59
N THR A 248 41.87 5.96 5.04
CA THR A 248 41.34 6.99 5.95
C THR A 248 40.96 8.28 5.22
N LEU A 249 39.79 8.85 5.53
CA LEU A 249 39.46 10.25 5.24
C LEU A 249 39.51 11.08 6.53
N THR A 250 40.23 12.20 6.51
CA THR A 250 40.14 13.25 7.53
C THR A 250 39.80 14.57 6.84
N ALA A 251 38.69 15.21 7.19
CA ALA A 251 38.29 16.52 6.66
C ALA A 251 37.94 17.48 7.80
N GLU A 252 38.61 18.62 7.89
CA GLU A 252 38.42 19.60 8.97
C GLU A 252 38.27 21.01 8.39
N ASN A 253 37.14 21.69 8.62
CA ASN A 253 36.83 22.99 8.03
C ASN A 253 36.89 22.98 6.49
N VAL A 254 36.15 22.07 5.84
CA VAL A 254 36.19 21.84 4.39
C VAL A 254 34.78 22.00 3.77
N THR A 255 34.69 22.75 2.68
CA THR A 255 33.50 22.85 1.84
C THR A 255 33.69 21.99 0.60
N PHE A 256 32.81 21.03 0.37
CA PHE A 256 32.73 20.21 -0.84
C PHE A 256 31.51 20.67 -1.65
N ASP A 257 31.71 21.00 -2.91
CA ASP A 257 30.71 21.75 -3.69
C ASP A 257 30.61 21.21 -5.13
N HIS A 258 29.41 20.96 -5.63
CA HIS A 258 29.14 20.50 -7.00
C HIS A 258 29.96 19.26 -7.44
N LEU A 259 30.12 18.26 -6.55
CA LEU A 259 30.81 16.99 -6.86
C LEU A 259 29.85 15.80 -7.03
N GLY A 260 30.29 14.83 -7.84
CA GLY A 260 29.63 13.55 -8.06
C GLY A 260 28.35 13.62 -8.88
N TYR A 261 27.98 12.50 -9.52
CA TYR A 261 26.94 12.45 -10.55
C TYR A 261 25.90 11.35 -10.35
N TRP A 262 26.16 10.36 -9.50
CA TRP A 262 25.27 9.20 -9.38
C TRP A 262 25.10 8.74 -7.93
N SER A 263 25.22 7.43 -7.69
CA SER A 263 25.01 6.83 -6.38
C SER A 263 26.24 6.07 -5.91
N GLY A 264 26.44 6.09 -4.59
CA GLY A 264 27.53 5.34 -3.98
C GLY A 264 28.90 5.95 -4.24
N ARG A 265 29.78 5.16 -4.86
CA ARG A 265 31.22 5.47 -5.01
C ARG A 265 31.55 6.72 -5.83
N THR A 266 30.57 7.26 -6.56
CA THR A 266 30.66 8.50 -7.36
C THR A 266 29.57 9.51 -6.99
N GLY A 267 29.04 9.44 -5.75
CA GLY A 267 28.01 10.34 -5.25
C GLY A 267 28.49 11.77 -4.94
N GLY A 268 29.79 11.98 -4.73
CA GLY A 268 30.37 13.28 -4.40
C GLY A 268 31.54 13.10 -3.46
N ILE A 269 31.25 12.74 -2.21
CA ILE A 269 32.23 12.24 -1.23
C ILE A 269 31.88 10.80 -0.89
N ALA A 270 32.79 9.86 -1.14
CA ALA A 270 32.57 8.44 -0.87
C ALA A 270 33.72 7.81 -0.08
N VAL A 271 33.45 7.34 1.15
CA VAL A 271 34.37 6.48 1.92
C VAL A 271 33.86 5.03 1.82
N THR A 272 34.71 4.16 1.30
CA THR A 272 34.31 2.81 0.85
C THR A 272 35.33 1.75 1.25
N ALA A 273 34.90 0.58 1.68
CA ALA A 273 35.79 -0.58 1.83
C ALA A 273 35.33 -1.82 1.05
N THR A 274 36.31 -2.66 0.73
CA THR A 274 36.11 -4.03 0.25
C THR A 274 37.13 -4.93 0.93
N GLU A 275 36.67 -6.05 1.50
CA GLU A 275 37.50 -7.02 2.20
C GLU A 275 38.75 -7.44 1.40
N PRO A 276 39.90 -7.67 2.07
CA PRO A 276 40.14 -7.58 3.52
C PRO A 276 40.51 -6.16 4.00
N GLY A 277 40.26 -5.11 3.21
CA GLY A 277 40.56 -3.74 3.63
C GLY A 277 39.44 -3.12 4.46
N LEU A 278 39.82 -2.24 5.38
CA LEU A 278 38.95 -1.39 6.20
C LEU A 278 38.94 0.04 5.63
N ALA A 279 37.95 0.84 5.97
CA ALA A 279 37.96 2.27 5.68
C ALA A 279 37.40 3.05 6.89
N HIS A 280 37.95 4.24 7.10
CA HIS A 280 37.76 5.07 8.30
C HIS A 280 37.46 6.51 7.89
N ALA A 281 36.63 7.22 8.66
CA ALA A 281 36.26 8.60 8.33
C ALA A 281 36.15 9.49 9.57
N THR A 282 36.83 10.63 9.53
CA THR A 282 36.66 11.72 10.52
C THR A 282 36.38 13.02 9.79
N LEU A 283 35.16 13.55 9.93
CA LEU A 283 34.75 14.81 9.32
C LEU A 283 34.31 15.78 10.43
N THR A 284 34.80 17.02 10.39
CA THR A 284 34.50 18.02 11.42
C THR A 284 34.35 19.41 10.80
N ASN A 285 33.22 20.07 11.06
CA ASN A 285 32.88 21.37 10.49
C ASN A 285 32.97 21.37 8.94
N THR A 286 32.18 20.50 8.29
CA THR A 286 32.19 20.33 6.83
C THR A 286 30.90 20.78 6.17
N GLN A 287 31.00 21.38 4.98
CA GLN A 287 29.86 21.78 4.15
C GLN A 287 29.81 20.94 2.89
N HIS A 288 28.60 20.54 2.48
CA HIS A 288 28.33 19.49 1.50
C HIS A 288 27.23 19.97 0.54
N LEU A 289 27.61 20.72 -0.50
CA LEU A 289 26.71 21.56 -1.31
C LEU A 289 26.51 21.00 -2.73
N SER A 290 25.26 20.92 -3.20
CA SER A 290 24.90 20.49 -4.58
C SER A 290 25.47 19.12 -5.02
N LEU A 291 25.77 18.25 -4.05
CA LEU A 291 26.36 16.92 -4.26
C LEU A 291 25.31 15.91 -4.75
N ALA A 292 25.70 14.93 -5.58
CA ALA A 292 24.76 13.88 -6.00
C ALA A 292 24.35 12.95 -4.83
N THR A 293 25.17 12.85 -3.80
CA THR A 293 24.89 12.32 -2.46
C THR A 293 25.89 12.96 -1.51
N GLY A 294 25.42 13.65 -0.46
CA GLY A 294 26.26 14.55 0.35
C GLY A 294 27.44 13.86 1.04
N LEU A 295 27.19 12.69 1.64
CA LEU A 295 28.23 11.79 2.11
C LEU A 295 27.80 10.33 1.93
N PHE A 296 28.65 9.51 1.33
CA PHE A 296 28.42 8.08 1.17
C PHE A 296 29.47 7.26 1.95
N LEU A 297 29.02 6.59 3.01
CA LEU A 297 29.81 5.65 3.82
C LEU A 297 29.35 4.23 3.47
N SER A 298 30.28 3.38 3.01
CA SER A 298 30.00 1.97 2.72
C SER A 298 31.11 1.06 3.23
N THR A 299 30.73 0.04 4.00
CA THR A 299 31.67 -0.91 4.56
C THR A 299 32.73 -0.23 5.46
N VAL A 300 32.42 0.91 6.09
CA VAL A 300 33.35 1.58 7.00
C VAL A 300 33.42 0.82 8.33
N ALA A 301 34.61 0.75 8.92
CA ALA A 301 34.83 0.07 10.20
C ALA A 301 34.47 0.96 11.39
N ASP A 302 34.73 2.27 11.24
CA ASP A 302 34.27 3.34 12.10
C ASP A 302 34.08 4.61 11.24
N ALA A 303 33.22 5.52 11.71
CA ALA A 303 33.16 6.87 11.19
C ALA A 303 32.63 7.86 12.23
N THR A 304 33.21 9.06 12.30
CA THR A 304 32.69 10.18 13.09
C THR A 304 32.51 11.40 12.18
N VAL A 305 31.29 11.92 12.12
CA VAL A 305 30.95 13.16 11.43
C VAL A 305 30.35 14.11 12.48
N THR A 306 31.00 15.25 12.72
CA THR A 306 30.57 16.23 13.73
C THR A 306 30.41 17.61 13.09
N SER A 307 29.24 18.24 13.30
CA SER A 307 28.91 19.58 12.79
C SER A 307 29.04 19.68 11.25
N ALA A 308 28.39 18.78 10.51
CA ALA A 308 28.35 18.83 9.05
C ALA A 308 27.00 19.37 8.54
N THR A 309 27.05 20.23 7.52
CA THR A 309 25.87 20.76 6.82
C THR A 309 25.82 20.24 5.40
N VAL A 310 24.74 19.53 5.07
CA VAL A 310 24.42 19.05 3.72
C VAL A 310 23.25 19.86 3.16
N ASP A 311 23.40 20.38 1.94
CA ASP A 311 22.41 21.24 1.31
C ASP A 311 22.22 20.89 -0.18
N SER A 312 20.97 20.96 -0.66
CA SER A 312 20.61 20.80 -2.07
C SER A 312 21.10 19.49 -2.71
N SER A 313 21.16 18.40 -1.95
CA SER A 313 21.72 17.13 -2.45
C SER A 313 20.77 16.42 -3.41
N ILE A 314 21.24 16.04 -4.60
CA ILE A 314 20.39 15.56 -5.71
C ILE A 314 19.70 14.23 -5.37
N ARG A 315 20.27 13.44 -4.44
CA ARG A 315 19.70 12.16 -3.99
C ARG A 315 19.59 12.12 -2.46
N ASN A 316 20.53 11.47 -1.78
CA ASN A 316 20.49 11.35 -0.33
C ASN A 316 21.45 12.36 0.31
N GLY A 317 21.10 12.90 1.48
CA GLY A 317 21.98 13.78 2.23
C GLY A 317 23.20 13.01 2.76
N ILE A 318 22.98 12.11 3.71
CA ILE A 318 23.98 11.13 4.16
C ILE A 318 23.46 9.71 3.88
N THR A 319 24.35 8.81 3.49
CA THR A 319 24.03 7.38 3.34
C THR A 319 25.09 6.52 4.01
N VAL A 320 24.65 5.67 4.94
CA VAL A 320 25.44 4.64 5.61
C VAL A 320 24.97 3.27 5.10
N THR A 321 25.87 2.45 4.57
CA THR A 321 25.47 1.21 3.90
C THR A 321 26.55 0.11 3.93
N GLY A 322 26.22 -1.05 3.37
CA GLY A 322 27.17 -2.13 3.10
C GLY A 322 27.82 -2.72 4.35
N ALA A 323 27.03 -2.99 5.39
CA ALA A 323 27.49 -3.49 6.69
C ALA A 323 28.57 -2.60 7.34
N SER A 324 28.40 -1.28 7.26
CA SER A 324 29.21 -0.33 8.03
C SER A 324 28.94 -0.48 9.53
N GLN A 325 29.97 -0.23 10.34
CA GLN A 325 29.94 -0.32 11.80
C GLN A 325 30.46 0.97 12.45
N ASP A 326 30.11 1.15 13.72
CA ASP A 326 30.59 2.21 14.63
C ASP A 326 30.57 3.62 13.99
N VAL A 327 29.39 4.01 13.47
CA VAL A 327 29.17 5.29 12.77
C VAL A 327 28.43 6.28 13.68
N THR A 328 29.05 7.41 13.99
CA THR A 328 28.44 8.52 14.72
C THR A 328 28.24 9.73 13.80
N LEU A 329 27.00 10.22 13.75
CA LEU A 329 26.56 11.41 13.02
C LEU A 329 26.04 12.43 14.04
N ASP A 330 26.86 13.41 14.40
CA ASP A 330 26.67 14.36 15.50
C ASP A 330 26.50 15.80 14.97
N SER A 331 25.49 16.52 15.47
CA SER A 331 25.23 17.92 15.16
C SER A 331 25.05 18.19 13.66
N ILE A 332 24.39 17.27 12.95
CA ILE A 332 24.27 17.29 11.48
C ILE A 332 23.07 18.13 11.04
N THR A 333 23.25 19.03 10.07
CA THR A 333 22.15 19.67 9.34
C THR A 333 22.01 19.06 7.95
N VAL A 334 20.80 18.70 7.52
CA VAL A 334 20.50 18.28 6.14
C VAL A 334 19.28 19.01 5.61
N THR A 335 19.44 19.75 4.52
CA THR A 335 18.41 20.57 3.88
C THR A 335 18.20 20.15 2.42
N GLU A 336 16.94 20.15 1.96
CA GLU A 336 16.54 19.93 0.55
C GLU A 336 17.22 18.69 -0.10
N ALA A 337 17.12 17.53 0.57
CA ALA A 337 17.58 16.26 0.01
C ALA A 337 16.55 15.70 -1.00
N GLY A 338 16.97 15.47 -2.24
CA GLY A 338 16.13 14.96 -3.34
C GLY A 338 15.56 13.54 -3.14
N ARG A 339 15.91 12.87 -2.04
CA ARG A 339 15.36 11.59 -1.55
C ARG A 339 15.32 11.55 -0.02
N ASP A 340 16.18 10.74 0.61
CA ASP A 340 16.25 10.56 2.06
C ASP A 340 17.29 11.54 2.64
N ALA A 341 17.00 12.29 3.71
CA ALA A 341 18.02 13.16 4.31
C ALA A 341 19.15 12.33 4.98
N ILE A 342 18.82 11.32 5.78
CA ILE A 342 19.77 10.28 6.22
C ILE A 342 19.20 8.89 5.90
N ALA A 343 20.01 8.04 5.25
CA ALA A 343 19.65 6.64 4.96
C ALA A 343 20.69 5.66 5.50
N ILE A 344 20.32 4.87 6.51
CA ILE A 344 21.10 3.78 7.09
C ILE A 344 20.54 2.47 6.55
N THR A 345 21.35 1.64 5.91
CA THR A 345 20.86 0.52 5.08
C THR A 345 21.78 -0.69 5.05
N ARG A 346 21.27 -1.81 4.49
CA ARG A 346 22.05 -3.00 4.12
C ARG A 346 22.86 -3.56 5.29
N SER A 347 22.18 -3.84 6.39
CA SER A 347 22.76 -4.47 7.60
C SER A 347 23.95 -3.69 8.19
N SER A 348 23.95 -2.36 8.10
CA SER A 348 24.88 -1.51 8.86
C SER A 348 24.37 -1.37 10.29
N SER A 349 25.25 -1.48 11.28
CA SER A 349 24.93 -1.59 12.72
C SER A 349 25.77 -0.63 13.56
N THR A 350 25.42 -0.45 14.84
CA THR A 350 26.06 0.54 15.72
C THR A 350 26.10 1.94 15.10
N VAL A 351 24.93 2.47 14.74
CA VAL A 351 24.82 3.78 14.08
C VAL A 351 24.04 4.76 14.95
N ALA A 352 24.71 5.86 15.33
CA ALA A 352 24.15 6.93 16.14
C ALA A 352 23.90 8.20 15.29
N VAL A 353 22.73 8.80 15.46
CA VAL A 353 22.35 10.13 14.94
C VAL A 353 21.99 11.00 16.15
N VAL A 354 22.78 12.05 16.39
CA VAL A 354 22.70 12.88 17.60
C VAL A 354 22.60 14.35 17.20
N ASP A 355 21.70 15.09 17.84
CA ASP A 355 21.49 16.54 17.68
C ASP A 355 21.33 16.99 16.20
N ALA A 356 20.73 16.13 15.38
CA ALA A 356 20.57 16.38 13.94
C ALA A 356 19.31 17.20 13.62
N THR A 357 19.39 18.03 12.57
CA THR A 357 18.26 18.80 12.01
C THR A 357 18.07 18.43 10.54
N LEU A 358 16.96 17.76 10.21
CA LEU A 358 16.69 17.21 8.88
C LEU A 358 15.42 17.86 8.30
N THR A 359 15.58 18.70 7.28
CA THR A 359 14.49 19.53 6.72
C THR A 359 14.27 19.29 5.23
N ASP A 360 12.99 19.19 4.85
CA ASP A 360 12.51 19.21 3.46
C ASP A 360 13.11 18.12 2.55
N ALA A 361 13.27 16.92 3.11
CA ALA A 361 13.65 15.71 2.36
C ALA A 361 12.48 15.20 1.49
N ALA A 362 12.71 14.94 0.21
CA ALA A 362 11.66 14.54 -0.73
C ALA A 362 11.02 13.16 -0.42
N GLN A 363 11.70 12.31 0.35
CA GLN A 363 11.19 11.05 0.88
C GLN A 363 11.13 11.08 2.41
N TRP A 364 12.09 10.46 3.10
CA TRP A 364 12.12 10.37 4.55
C TRP A 364 13.19 11.29 5.15
N GLY A 365 12.94 11.84 6.34
CA GLY A 365 13.97 12.53 7.12
C GLY A 365 15.08 11.55 7.51
N LEU A 366 14.71 10.49 8.23
CA LEU A 366 15.59 9.40 8.58
C LEU A 366 14.99 8.06 8.13
N ARG A 367 15.77 7.24 7.44
CA ARG A 367 15.38 5.88 7.04
C ARG A 367 16.41 4.86 7.47
N ILE A 368 16.00 3.87 8.27
CA ILE A 368 16.84 2.81 8.81
C ILE A 368 16.32 1.46 8.30
N ASP A 369 17.16 0.71 7.60
CA ASP A 369 16.88 -0.63 7.08
C ASP A 369 17.91 -1.61 7.66
N GLY A 370 17.53 -2.23 8.78
CA GLY A 370 18.30 -3.22 9.51
C GLY A 370 18.15 -4.65 8.96
N SER A 371 17.44 -4.83 7.84
CA SER A 371 17.13 -6.16 7.31
C SER A 371 18.40 -6.98 6.99
N ALA A 372 18.34 -8.27 7.35
CA ALA A 372 19.43 -9.22 7.13
C ALA A 372 19.71 -9.38 5.63
N LEU A 373 21.00 -9.39 5.25
CA LEU A 373 21.42 -9.50 3.85
C LEU A 373 21.09 -10.87 3.21
N ALA A 374 20.79 -11.88 4.02
CA ALA A 374 20.23 -13.15 3.58
C ALA A 374 19.27 -13.76 4.62
N SER A 375 18.25 -14.48 4.16
CA SER A 375 17.33 -15.23 5.03
C SER A 375 17.86 -16.62 5.46
N GLY A 376 19.13 -16.92 5.20
CA GLY A 376 19.77 -18.19 5.56
C GLY A 376 21.16 -18.38 4.94
N PRO A 377 21.82 -19.52 5.23
CA PRO A 377 23.16 -19.84 4.75
C PRO A 377 23.25 -19.77 3.22
N ASN A 378 24.18 -18.96 2.72
CA ASN A 378 24.30 -18.60 1.32
C ASN A 378 25.77 -18.65 0.85
N SER A 379 25.99 -18.92 -0.43
CA SER A 379 27.34 -19.09 -1.01
C SER A 379 28.13 -17.79 -1.17
N ALA A 380 27.52 -16.63 -0.88
CA ALA A 380 28.16 -15.33 -0.91
C ALA A 380 28.65 -14.86 0.48
N GLY A 381 28.37 -15.61 1.55
CA GLY A 381 28.80 -15.28 2.91
C GLY A 381 28.02 -14.15 3.59
N TYR A 382 26.91 -13.67 3.01
CA TYR A 382 26.11 -12.60 3.59
C TYR A 382 25.52 -12.99 4.95
N GLY A 383 25.57 -12.05 5.90
CA GLY A 383 25.01 -12.21 7.24
C GLY A 383 23.49 -12.48 7.22
N THR A 384 23.06 -13.33 8.16
CA THR A 384 21.67 -13.77 8.33
C THR A 384 20.99 -13.18 9.57
N GLU A 385 21.70 -12.34 10.31
CA GLU A 385 21.21 -11.61 11.47
C GLU A 385 20.75 -10.22 11.01
N ARG A 386 19.77 -9.64 11.71
CA ARG A 386 19.39 -8.23 11.51
C ARG A 386 20.48 -7.35 12.12
N ALA A 387 20.65 -6.15 11.58
CA ALA A 387 21.49 -5.15 12.22
C ALA A 387 20.79 -4.52 13.43
N SER A 388 21.59 -4.07 14.38
CA SER A 388 21.14 -3.56 15.68
C SER A 388 22.02 -2.42 16.21
N GLY A 389 21.65 -1.87 17.37
CA GLY A 389 22.39 -0.80 18.03
C GLY A 389 22.21 0.55 17.31
N PHE A 390 20.95 0.91 17.04
CA PHE A 390 20.63 2.20 16.42
C PHE A 390 20.29 3.22 17.50
N THR A 391 20.89 4.41 17.45
CA THR A 391 20.57 5.51 18.37
C THR A 391 20.16 6.74 17.61
N VAL A 392 19.05 7.36 18.01
CA VAL A 392 18.56 8.64 17.49
C VAL A 392 18.22 9.51 18.70
N THR A 393 18.91 10.65 18.86
CA THR A 393 18.77 11.51 20.04
C THR A 393 18.80 12.99 19.64
N GLY A 394 18.05 13.84 20.34
CA GLY A 394 18.05 15.30 20.12
C GLY A 394 17.61 15.73 18.72
N THR A 395 17.01 14.82 17.94
CA THR A 395 16.93 14.96 16.48
C THR A 395 15.61 15.61 16.05
N THR A 396 15.71 16.70 15.30
CA THR A 396 14.58 17.46 14.75
C THR A 396 14.37 17.11 13.27
N ILE A 397 13.15 16.74 12.89
CA ILE A 397 12.78 16.40 11.50
C ILE A 397 11.51 17.15 11.10
N VAL A 398 11.55 17.88 9.98
CA VAL A 398 10.42 18.69 9.48
C VAL A 398 10.32 18.61 7.96
N GLY A 399 9.10 18.62 7.41
CA GLY A 399 8.86 18.81 5.97
C GLY A 399 9.16 17.59 5.07
N ALA A 400 9.50 16.43 5.65
CA ALA A 400 9.79 15.22 4.90
C ALA A 400 8.55 14.67 4.18
N GLY A 401 8.64 14.51 2.84
CA GLY A 401 7.48 14.34 1.95
C GLY A 401 6.81 12.97 1.94
N SER A 402 7.47 11.91 2.44
CA SER A 402 6.87 10.57 2.65
C SER A 402 6.56 10.30 4.12
N GLY A 403 7.36 10.86 5.03
CA GLY A 403 7.22 10.69 6.48
C GLY A 403 8.50 11.07 7.22
N GLY A 404 8.44 11.14 8.55
CA GLY A 404 9.55 11.58 9.39
C GLY A 404 10.66 10.55 9.52
N ILE A 405 10.38 9.46 10.23
CA ILE A 405 11.28 8.32 10.46
C ILE A 405 10.63 7.03 9.95
N GLU A 406 11.35 6.29 9.10
CA GLU A 406 11.06 4.88 8.78
C GLU A 406 12.15 4.00 9.36
N ALA A 407 11.77 3.03 10.19
CA ALA A 407 12.66 2.00 10.73
C ALA A 407 12.10 0.62 10.36
N ASN A 408 12.86 -0.16 9.59
CA ASN A 408 12.46 -1.47 9.08
C ASN A 408 13.44 -2.55 9.53
N SER A 409 12.91 -3.62 10.13
CA SER A 409 13.66 -4.81 10.54
C SER A 409 14.87 -4.49 11.43
N THR A 410 14.70 -3.54 12.34
CA THR A 410 15.72 -3.04 13.28
C THR A 410 15.54 -3.68 14.66
N ASP A 411 16.63 -4.12 15.27
CA ASP A 411 16.65 -4.49 16.69
C ASP A 411 17.45 -3.46 17.49
N ASP A 412 17.15 -3.30 18.77
CA ASP A 412 17.89 -2.38 19.67
C ASP A 412 18.03 -0.95 19.09
N LEU A 413 16.92 -0.42 18.58
CA LEU A 413 16.74 0.98 18.23
C LEU A 413 16.30 1.77 19.46
N THR A 414 17.10 2.74 19.88
CA THR A 414 16.72 3.79 20.84
C THR A 414 16.46 5.09 20.11
N LEU A 415 15.28 5.67 20.32
CA LEU A 415 14.85 6.98 19.80
C LEU A 415 14.40 7.85 20.98
N ASP A 416 15.18 8.87 21.33
CA ASP A 416 14.99 9.69 22.53
C ASP A 416 15.04 11.20 22.23
N ASP A 417 14.35 12.02 23.05
CA ASP A 417 14.34 13.49 23.01
C ASP A 417 14.30 14.10 21.59
N SER A 418 13.47 13.53 20.70
CA SER A 418 13.46 13.85 19.27
C SER A 418 12.11 14.43 18.83
N VAL A 419 12.12 15.39 17.89
CA VAL A 419 10.94 16.16 17.47
C VAL A 419 10.69 15.97 15.98
N VAL A 420 9.62 15.28 15.63
CA VAL A 420 9.33 14.85 14.26
C VAL A 420 7.96 15.34 13.80
N THR A 421 7.95 16.19 12.76
CA THR A 421 6.73 16.72 12.13
C THR A 421 6.72 16.39 10.64
N ALA A 422 5.72 15.63 10.18
CA ALA A 422 5.63 15.16 8.80
C ALA A 422 4.20 15.26 8.25
N GLU A 423 4.07 15.31 6.91
CA GLU A 423 2.76 15.16 6.26
C GLU A 423 2.26 13.73 6.36
N GLY A 424 3.11 12.76 6.00
CA GLY A 424 2.90 11.34 6.26
C GLY A 424 3.09 10.97 7.73
N ARG A 425 3.37 9.70 8.03
CA ARG A 425 3.62 9.23 9.39
C ARG A 425 4.86 9.90 9.98
N ALA A 426 4.80 10.34 11.23
CA ALA A 426 5.98 10.89 11.90
C ALA A 426 6.96 9.76 12.28
N LEU A 427 6.48 8.63 12.78
CA LEU A 427 7.27 7.41 12.96
C LEU A 427 6.56 6.17 12.39
N LEU A 428 7.28 5.41 11.57
CA LEU A 428 6.88 4.07 11.10
C LEU A 428 7.94 3.04 11.51
N LEU A 429 7.62 2.17 12.47
CA LEU A 429 8.39 0.99 12.80
C LEU A 429 7.78 -0.25 12.14
N THR A 430 8.58 -1.02 11.42
CA THR A 430 8.16 -2.21 10.68
C THR A 430 9.00 -3.42 11.10
N GLY A 431 8.34 -4.49 11.57
CA GLY A 431 8.97 -5.75 11.94
C GLY A 431 9.38 -6.62 10.74
N PRO A 432 10.14 -7.71 10.97
CA PRO A 432 10.44 -8.32 12.27
C PRO A 432 11.51 -7.55 13.05
N ALA A 433 11.21 -7.16 14.29
CA ALA A 433 12.01 -6.22 15.07
C ALA A 433 11.85 -6.46 16.60
N GLU A 434 12.93 -6.27 17.37
CA GLU A 434 13.00 -6.65 18.78
C GLU A 434 13.67 -5.57 19.66
N THR A 435 13.19 -5.41 20.89
CA THR A 435 13.72 -4.52 21.95
C THR A 435 13.92 -3.04 21.56
N ASN A 436 13.00 -2.46 20.78
CA ASN A 436 13.07 -1.05 20.37
C ASN A 436 12.41 -0.12 21.39
N SER A 437 13.03 1.02 21.66
CA SER A 437 12.58 2.01 22.65
C SER A 437 12.41 3.40 22.02
N VAL A 438 11.28 4.03 22.30
CA VAL A 438 10.88 5.36 21.84
C VAL A 438 10.46 6.18 23.06
N THR A 439 11.26 7.16 23.45
CA THR A 439 11.11 7.87 24.72
C THR A 439 11.18 9.39 24.58
N ASN A 440 10.48 10.09 25.46
CA ASN A 440 10.53 11.56 25.64
C ASN A 440 10.33 12.39 24.34
N SER A 441 9.81 11.79 23.27
CA SER A 441 9.87 12.33 21.92
C SER A 441 8.51 12.84 21.45
N ARG A 442 8.50 13.72 20.45
CA ARG A 442 7.30 14.35 19.89
C ARG A 442 7.08 13.94 18.45
N PHE A 443 5.92 13.35 18.15
CA PHE A 443 5.54 12.85 16.84
C PHE A 443 4.24 13.50 16.37
N VAL A 444 4.30 14.28 15.28
CA VAL A 444 3.15 15.00 14.72
C VAL A 444 2.99 14.65 13.24
N SER A 445 1.90 13.96 12.90
CA SER A 445 1.45 13.78 11.52
C SER A 445 0.32 14.76 11.17
N THR A 446 0.35 15.36 9.99
CA THR A 446 -0.71 16.26 9.51
C THR A 446 -1.70 15.62 8.53
N SER A 447 -1.46 14.39 8.07
CA SER A 447 -2.41 13.66 7.18
C SER A 447 -2.59 12.16 7.50
N SER A 448 -1.78 11.59 8.39
CA SER A 448 -1.71 10.15 8.68
C SER A 448 -1.82 9.87 10.19
N GLU A 449 -1.42 8.68 10.60
CA GLU A 449 -1.19 8.30 11.99
C GLU A 449 0.10 8.93 12.51
N GLY A 450 0.15 9.30 13.79
CA GLY A 450 1.35 9.91 14.40
C GLY A 450 2.50 8.90 14.47
N VAL A 451 2.26 7.77 15.12
CA VAL A 451 3.18 6.63 15.20
C VAL A 451 2.49 5.36 14.69
N ALA A 452 3.19 4.54 13.91
CA ALA A 452 2.72 3.22 13.49
C ALA A 452 3.76 2.13 13.78
N LEU A 453 3.35 1.07 14.46
CA LEU A 453 4.13 -0.13 14.76
C LEU A 453 3.47 -1.31 14.01
N THR A 454 4.16 -1.87 13.00
CA THR A 454 3.53 -2.81 12.06
C THR A 454 4.35 -4.07 11.82
N GLY A 455 3.68 -5.21 11.65
CA GLY A 455 4.33 -6.51 11.48
C GLY A 455 4.91 -7.06 12.80
N SER A 456 5.69 -8.14 12.69
CA SER A 456 6.10 -8.98 13.83
C SER A 456 7.13 -8.33 14.77
N ILE A 457 6.69 -7.32 15.53
CA ILE A 457 7.46 -6.63 16.56
C ILE A 457 7.22 -7.35 17.89
N THR A 458 8.27 -7.86 18.54
CA THR A 458 8.14 -8.73 19.74
C THR A 458 8.12 -7.95 21.06
N ALA A 459 8.81 -6.81 21.10
CA ALA A 459 8.86 -5.90 22.24
C ALA A 459 9.28 -4.50 21.77
N ALA A 460 8.32 -3.57 21.73
CA ALA A 460 8.59 -2.14 21.64
C ALA A 460 8.18 -1.42 22.94
N THR A 461 8.84 -0.32 23.28
CA THR A 461 8.46 0.55 24.41
C THR A 461 8.25 1.97 23.91
N LEU A 462 7.07 2.54 24.12
CA LEU A 462 6.75 3.94 23.88
C LEU A 462 6.48 4.58 25.25
N SER A 463 7.41 5.37 25.79
CA SER A 463 7.26 6.00 27.11
C SER A 463 7.45 7.51 27.13
N GLY A 464 6.50 8.25 27.72
CA GLY A 464 6.62 9.69 27.93
C GLY A 464 6.59 10.56 26.66
N ASN A 465 6.03 10.05 25.55
CA ASN A 465 6.00 10.74 24.27
C ASN A 465 4.77 11.66 24.11
N GLU A 466 4.88 12.70 23.30
CA GLU A 466 3.73 13.45 22.77
C GLU A 466 3.43 12.98 21.34
N ILE A 467 2.29 12.33 21.13
CA ILE A 467 1.90 11.73 19.84
C ILE A 467 0.63 12.38 19.32
N SER A 468 0.66 12.89 18.10
CA SER A 468 -0.48 13.51 17.42
C SER A 468 -0.64 12.97 16.00
N GLY A 469 -1.84 12.50 15.67
CA GLY A 469 -2.23 12.04 14.33
C GLY A 469 -3.68 12.40 14.02
N VAL A 470 -4.10 12.26 12.76
CA VAL A 470 -5.41 12.77 12.32
C VAL A 470 -6.55 11.84 12.72
N ALA A 471 -6.49 10.58 12.31
CA ALA A 471 -7.50 9.56 12.64
C ALA A 471 -7.04 8.63 13.77
N VAL A 472 -5.74 8.33 13.84
CA VAL A 472 -5.14 7.48 14.87
C VAL A 472 -3.88 8.14 15.41
N GLY A 473 -3.73 8.20 16.73
CA GLY A 473 -2.49 8.67 17.36
C GLY A 473 -1.36 7.65 17.20
N ALA A 474 -1.54 6.46 17.79
CA ALA A 474 -0.65 5.31 17.69
C ALA A 474 -1.36 4.08 17.10
N LEU A 475 -0.89 3.56 15.96
CA LEU A 475 -1.43 2.38 15.29
C LEU A 475 -0.53 1.15 15.55
N LEU A 476 -1.11 0.03 15.99
CA LEU A 476 -0.43 -1.24 16.18
C LEU A 476 -1.08 -2.34 15.29
N VAL A 477 -0.28 -2.98 14.44
CA VAL A 477 -0.71 -4.08 13.56
C VAL A 477 0.25 -5.26 13.71
N ASP A 478 -0.22 -6.39 14.24
CA ASP A 478 0.59 -7.60 14.55
C ASP A 478 1.80 -7.36 15.49
N ALA A 479 1.85 -6.21 16.15
CA ALA A 479 2.96 -5.72 16.96
C ALA A 479 2.69 -5.82 18.48
N HIS A 480 3.73 -6.11 19.27
CA HIS A 480 3.68 -6.10 20.74
C HIS A 480 4.42 -4.88 21.30
N ALA A 481 3.76 -4.06 22.13
CA ALA A 481 4.38 -2.87 22.73
C ALA A 481 3.89 -2.55 24.15
N THR A 482 4.71 -1.88 24.95
CA THR A 482 4.27 -1.17 26.16
C THR A 482 4.11 0.32 25.83
N LEU A 483 2.98 0.91 26.19
CA LEU A 483 2.70 2.34 26.04
C LEU A 483 2.47 2.94 27.43
N SER A 484 3.44 3.70 27.95
CA SER A 484 3.43 4.28 29.29
C SER A 484 3.59 5.81 29.31
N ASP A 485 2.84 6.51 30.17
CA ASP A 485 3.01 7.95 30.42
C ASP A 485 2.93 8.88 29.17
N ASN A 486 2.39 8.41 28.04
CA ASN A 486 2.33 9.20 26.80
C ASN A 486 1.12 10.16 26.80
N SER A 487 1.27 11.30 26.13
CA SER A 487 0.18 12.20 25.76
C SER A 487 -0.21 11.95 24.31
N ILE A 488 -1.36 11.32 24.06
CA ILE A 488 -1.78 10.88 22.72
C ILE A 488 -3.06 11.60 22.28
N THR A 489 -2.99 12.23 21.11
CA THR A 489 -4.03 13.07 20.53
C THR A 489 -4.48 12.56 19.16
N ALA A 490 -5.79 12.55 18.92
CA ALA A 490 -6.38 12.27 17.61
C ALA A 490 -7.61 13.16 17.34
N ASP A 491 -7.68 13.80 16.16
CA ASP A 491 -8.77 14.73 15.83
C ASP A 491 -10.13 14.02 15.82
N LEU A 492 -10.23 12.92 15.05
CA LEU A 492 -11.47 12.18 14.84
C LEU A 492 -11.23 10.70 14.53
N GLY A 493 -11.22 9.86 15.56
CA GLY A 493 -10.99 8.41 15.45
C GLY A 493 -10.62 7.80 16.80
N HIS A 494 -9.36 7.39 16.98
CA HIS A 494 -8.86 6.72 18.19
C HIS A 494 -7.48 7.28 18.60
N ALA A 495 -7.19 7.36 19.90
CA ALA A 495 -5.83 7.68 20.36
C ALA A 495 -4.88 6.51 20.06
N ILE A 496 -5.31 5.27 20.35
CA ILE A 496 -4.59 4.04 20.05
C ILE A 496 -5.51 3.08 19.30
N GLU A 497 -5.04 2.48 18.19
CA GLU A 497 -5.74 1.41 17.49
C GLU A 497 -4.86 0.14 17.43
N LEU A 498 -5.43 -1.02 17.79
CA LEU A 498 -4.76 -2.31 17.74
C LEU A 498 -5.53 -3.28 16.82
N SER A 499 -4.82 -3.97 15.92
CA SER A 499 -5.41 -4.94 14.98
C SER A 499 -4.51 -6.15 14.71
N GLY A 500 -5.08 -7.19 14.09
CA GLY A 500 -4.39 -8.47 13.91
C GLY A 500 -4.05 -9.14 15.25
N ASP A 501 -2.85 -9.71 15.36
CA ASP A 501 -2.35 -10.34 16.60
C ASP A 501 -1.63 -9.36 17.55
N ALA A 502 -1.87 -8.05 17.41
CA ALA A 502 -1.25 -6.99 18.22
C ALA A 502 -1.56 -7.11 19.72
N ARG A 503 -0.60 -6.69 20.56
CA ARG A 503 -0.74 -6.69 22.03
C ARG A 503 -0.17 -5.40 22.62
N ALA A 504 -0.88 -4.79 23.56
CA ALA A 504 -0.29 -3.72 24.35
C ALA A 504 -0.67 -3.73 25.83
N ASP A 505 0.33 -3.44 26.66
CA ASP A 505 0.13 -2.92 28.01
C ASP A 505 0.10 -1.39 27.91
N VAL A 506 -1.03 -0.78 28.28
CA VAL A 506 -1.32 0.65 28.07
C VAL A 506 -1.58 1.30 29.44
N SER A 507 -0.55 1.92 30.02
CA SER A 507 -0.56 2.42 31.40
C SER A 507 -0.33 3.93 31.54
N ASP A 508 -1.16 4.59 32.36
CA ASP A 508 -0.95 5.97 32.83
C ASP A 508 -0.81 7.03 31.71
N ASN A 509 -1.32 6.73 30.51
CA ASN A 509 -1.34 7.65 29.36
C ASN A 509 -2.48 8.68 29.48
N THR A 510 -2.34 9.84 28.85
CA THR A 510 -3.39 10.87 28.72
C THR A 510 -3.91 10.91 27.29
N PHE A 511 -5.24 10.91 27.12
CA PHE A 511 -5.90 10.87 25.82
C PHE A 511 -6.79 12.10 25.56
N SER A 512 -6.53 12.81 24.46
CA SER A 512 -7.38 13.90 23.97
C SER A 512 -7.88 13.63 22.54
N GLY A 513 -9.11 14.03 22.21
CA GLY A 513 -9.67 13.78 20.89
C GLY A 513 -11.18 13.55 20.83
N THR A 514 -11.66 13.08 19.68
CA THR A 514 -13.08 12.74 19.46
C THR A 514 -13.24 11.36 18.79
N GLY A 515 -14.11 10.50 19.33
CA GLY A 515 -14.41 9.18 18.74
C GLY A 515 -15.06 8.22 19.73
N GLN A 516 -15.31 6.97 19.33
CA GLN A 516 -16.12 6.04 20.16
C GLN A 516 -15.39 5.54 21.41
N GLY A 517 -14.06 5.57 21.39
CA GLY A 517 -13.18 5.30 22.53
C GLY A 517 -11.75 5.72 22.19
N ALA A 518 -10.95 6.03 23.22
CA ALA A 518 -9.55 6.41 23.03
C ALA A 518 -8.71 5.21 22.59
N VAL A 519 -8.94 4.02 23.15
CA VAL A 519 -8.32 2.76 22.71
C VAL A 519 -9.34 1.95 21.90
N ALA A 520 -8.96 1.51 20.70
CA ALA A 520 -9.70 0.58 19.87
C ALA A 520 -8.94 -0.74 19.75
N VAL A 521 -9.65 -1.86 19.94
CA VAL A 521 -9.10 -3.22 19.84
C VAL A 521 -9.92 -4.01 18.82
N LEU A 522 -9.26 -4.47 17.76
CA LEU A 522 -9.86 -5.12 16.60
C LEU A 522 -9.36 -6.57 16.45
N ASP A 523 -10.12 -7.38 15.73
CA ASP A 523 -9.80 -8.78 15.38
C ASP A 523 -9.40 -9.68 16.58
N THR A 524 -8.13 -10.11 16.66
CA THR A 524 -7.58 -10.96 17.74
C THR A 524 -6.67 -10.20 18.71
N ALA A 525 -6.58 -8.87 18.56
CA ALA A 525 -5.69 -8.02 19.34
C ALA A 525 -6.13 -7.91 20.81
N GLN A 526 -5.19 -7.51 21.68
CA GLN A 526 -5.41 -7.49 23.13
C GLN A 526 -4.76 -6.25 23.75
N ALA A 527 -5.53 -5.48 24.52
CA ALA A 527 -5.02 -4.36 25.31
C ALA A 527 -5.26 -4.62 26.81
N ALA A 528 -4.26 -4.32 27.64
CA ALA A 528 -4.38 -4.26 29.09
C ALA A 528 -4.25 -2.79 29.52
N GLU A 529 -5.38 -2.17 29.86
CA GLU A 529 -5.44 -0.76 30.24
C GLU A 529 -5.38 -0.58 31.77
N THR A 530 -4.59 0.39 32.25
CA THR A 530 -4.51 0.76 33.68
C THR A 530 -4.12 2.23 33.84
N GLY A 531 -4.70 2.95 34.79
CA GLY A 531 -4.28 4.32 35.14
C GLY A 531 -4.57 5.44 34.12
N ASN A 532 -4.81 5.12 32.84
CA ASN A 532 -5.00 6.10 31.76
C ASN A 532 -6.10 7.14 32.06
N ASP A 533 -5.85 8.41 31.70
CA ASP A 533 -6.83 9.50 31.76
C ASP A 533 -7.43 9.77 30.38
N ALA A 534 -8.76 9.63 30.27
CA ALA A 534 -9.54 9.93 29.07
C ALA A 534 -10.56 11.06 29.32
N SER A 535 -10.33 11.93 30.31
CA SER A 535 -11.25 13.01 30.69
C SER A 535 -11.40 14.10 29.63
N GLU A 536 -10.42 14.27 28.74
CA GLU A 536 -10.50 15.14 27.57
C GLU A 536 -11.04 14.42 26.31
N TRP A 537 -11.33 13.12 26.38
CA TRP A 537 -11.85 12.35 25.25
C TRP A 537 -13.35 12.56 25.03
N ARG A 538 -13.73 12.92 23.79
CA ARG A 538 -15.12 13.25 23.43
C ARG A 538 -15.80 12.08 22.71
N PHE A 539 -16.71 11.41 23.41
CA PHE A 539 -17.45 10.27 22.85
C PHE A 539 -18.29 10.65 21.61
N GLN A 540 -18.00 10.00 20.48
CA GLN A 540 -18.82 10.02 19.27
C GLN A 540 -18.86 8.62 18.64
N LEU A 541 -20.06 8.05 18.44
CA LEU A 541 -20.24 6.73 17.81
C LEU A 541 -19.65 6.68 16.40
N ASP A 542 -18.90 5.61 16.08
CA ASP A 542 -18.25 5.47 14.76
C ASP A 542 -19.28 5.40 13.63
N ALA A 543 -20.44 4.81 13.91
CA ALA A 543 -21.57 4.80 12.97
C ALA A 543 -22.10 6.21 12.65
N ILE A 544 -21.95 7.19 13.56
CA ILE A 544 -22.28 8.61 13.30
C ILE A 544 -21.13 9.28 12.55
N THR A 545 -19.87 9.02 12.93
CA THR A 545 -18.67 9.49 12.22
C THR A 545 -18.70 9.09 10.74
N TRP A 546 -18.91 7.80 10.46
CA TRP A 546 -19.05 7.25 9.11
C TRP A 546 -20.22 7.86 8.34
N LEU A 547 -21.38 8.03 8.99
CA LEU A 547 -22.60 8.56 8.37
C LEU A 547 -22.49 10.06 8.06
N ASN A 548 -21.69 10.81 8.83
CA ASN A 548 -21.34 12.20 8.55
C ASN A 548 -20.33 12.30 7.39
N ALA A 549 -19.35 11.40 7.30
CA ALA A 549 -18.46 11.30 6.15
C ALA A 549 -19.19 10.87 4.85
N HIS A 550 -20.30 10.13 4.97
CA HIS A 550 -21.10 9.62 3.85
C HIS A 550 -22.50 10.27 3.80
N PRO A 551 -22.65 11.54 3.38
CA PRO A 551 -23.93 12.26 3.42
C PRO A 551 -25.06 11.59 2.60
N MET A 552 -24.73 10.78 1.59
CA MET A 552 -25.73 9.97 0.87
C MET A 552 -26.33 8.84 1.72
N ALA A 553 -25.61 8.33 2.73
CA ALA A 553 -26.11 7.28 3.61
C ALA A 553 -27.17 7.81 4.60
N TRP A 554 -27.14 9.10 4.99
CA TRP A 554 -28.26 9.75 5.70
C TRP A 554 -29.56 9.66 4.89
N LEU A 555 -29.50 9.88 3.57
CA LEU A 555 -30.66 9.78 2.68
C LEU A 555 -31.16 8.32 2.56
N TRP A 556 -30.26 7.35 2.43
CA TRP A 556 -30.63 5.92 2.41
C TRP A 556 -31.24 5.46 3.74
N GLY A 557 -30.71 5.92 4.87
CA GLY A 557 -31.29 5.69 6.20
C GLY A 557 -32.72 6.22 6.30
N LEU A 558 -32.98 7.43 5.80
CA LEU A 558 -34.31 8.03 5.75
C LEU A 558 -35.27 7.23 4.85
N VAL A 559 -34.80 6.73 3.70
CA VAL A 559 -35.59 5.82 2.83
C VAL A 559 -35.93 4.51 3.54
N LEU A 560 -35.01 3.95 4.33
CA LEU A 560 -35.23 2.70 5.09
C LEU A 560 -36.27 2.83 6.22
N VAL A 561 -36.58 4.04 6.71
CA VAL A 561 -37.69 4.26 7.66
C VAL A 561 -39.04 3.82 7.06
N ILE A 562 -39.22 3.96 5.74
CA ILE A 562 -40.47 3.64 5.04
C ILE A 562 -40.85 2.15 5.18
N PRO A 563 -40.01 1.16 4.83
CA PRO A 563 -40.31 -0.25 5.08
C PRO A 563 -40.34 -0.60 6.57
N ILE A 564 -39.49 -0.01 7.41
CA ILE A 564 -39.46 -0.28 8.87
C ILE A 564 -40.80 0.06 9.53
N VAL A 565 -41.43 1.19 9.17
CA VAL A 565 -42.77 1.56 9.67
C VAL A 565 -43.90 0.86 8.89
N GLY A 566 -43.72 0.67 7.58
CA GLY A 566 -44.74 0.10 6.69
C GLY A 566 -45.00 -1.39 6.90
N LEU A 567 -43.96 -2.21 7.08
CA LEU A 567 -44.10 -3.67 7.18
C LEU A 567 -44.88 -4.12 8.43
N PRO A 568 -44.65 -3.59 9.65
CA PRO A 568 -45.48 -3.90 10.82
C PRO A 568 -46.95 -3.51 10.64
N LEU A 569 -47.23 -2.37 9.99
CA LEU A 569 -48.60 -1.94 9.69
C LEU A 569 -49.30 -2.88 8.70
N ILE A 570 -48.58 -3.34 7.67
CA ILE A 570 -49.08 -4.32 6.70
C ILE A 570 -49.31 -5.68 7.37
N ALA A 571 -48.38 -6.16 8.19
CA ALA A 571 -48.53 -7.41 8.94
C ALA A 571 -49.74 -7.37 9.90
N ARG A 572 -49.87 -6.29 10.67
CA ARG A 572 -51.00 -6.05 11.60
C ARG A 572 -52.34 -5.84 10.88
N ARG A 573 -52.32 -5.42 9.61
CA ARG A 573 -53.51 -5.40 8.74
C ARG A 573 -53.85 -6.79 8.19
N ARG A 574 -52.85 -7.63 7.86
CA ARG A 574 -53.05 -9.00 7.37
C ARG A 574 -53.63 -9.92 8.45
N THR A 575 -53.11 -9.91 9.68
CA THR A 575 -53.66 -10.71 10.78
C THR A 575 -55.14 -10.44 11.01
N LYS A 576 -55.55 -9.16 11.05
CA LYS A 576 -56.96 -8.77 11.17
C LYS A 576 -57.86 -9.18 10.00
N HIS A 577 -57.32 -9.31 8.79
CA HIS A 577 -58.08 -9.87 7.66
C HIS A 577 -58.26 -11.38 7.78
N ASN A 578 -57.32 -12.09 8.43
CA ASN A 578 -57.45 -13.52 8.67
C ASN A 578 -58.45 -13.81 9.80
N GLU A 579 -58.44 -13.03 10.89
CA GLU A 579 -59.48 -13.05 11.94
C GLU A 579 -60.88 -12.83 11.34
N LEU A 580 -61.04 -11.80 10.50
CA LEU A 580 -62.32 -11.50 9.83
C LEU A 580 -62.76 -12.62 8.87
N ARG A 581 -61.84 -13.31 8.19
CA ARG A 581 -62.16 -14.48 7.36
C ARG A 581 -62.62 -15.67 8.20
N GLN A 582 -61.98 -15.95 9.33
CA GLN A 582 -62.40 -17.03 10.24
C GLN A 582 -63.81 -16.76 10.79
N LEU A 583 -64.08 -15.54 11.26
CA LEU A 583 -65.42 -15.15 11.71
C LEU A 583 -66.49 -15.24 10.60
N LEU A 584 -66.14 -14.86 9.36
CA LEU A 584 -67.03 -15.01 8.20
C LEU A 584 -67.29 -16.49 7.89
N GLN A 585 -66.26 -17.33 7.96
CA GLN A 585 -66.33 -18.76 7.67
C GLN A 585 -67.15 -19.51 8.74
N ASP A 586 -66.98 -19.19 10.02
CA ASP A 586 -67.81 -19.71 11.12
C ASP A 586 -69.27 -19.29 10.98
N ALA A 587 -69.54 -18.03 10.61
CA ALA A 587 -70.89 -17.55 10.35
C ALA A 587 -71.53 -18.30 9.15
N MET A 588 -70.76 -18.59 8.10
CA MET A 588 -71.20 -19.33 6.93
C MET A 588 -71.51 -20.80 7.26
N ILE A 589 -70.68 -21.45 8.08
CA ILE A 589 -70.89 -22.82 8.57
C ILE A 589 -72.14 -22.88 9.45
N ARG A 590 -72.33 -21.92 10.36
CA ARG A 590 -73.56 -21.82 11.19
C ARG A 590 -74.81 -21.61 10.34
N TYR A 591 -74.76 -20.72 9.34
CA TYR A 591 -75.89 -20.50 8.42
C TYR A 591 -76.21 -21.74 7.57
N GLY A 592 -75.19 -22.48 7.13
CA GLY A 592 -75.36 -23.75 6.41
C GLY A 592 -75.99 -24.85 7.29
N ALA A 593 -75.55 -24.98 8.55
CA ALA A 593 -76.16 -25.90 9.50
C ALA A 593 -77.64 -25.56 9.78
N ASP A 594 -77.96 -24.27 9.92
CA ASP A 594 -79.32 -23.81 10.18
C ASP A 594 -80.25 -23.96 8.95
N GLN A 595 -79.71 -23.89 7.73
CA GLN A 595 -80.41 -24.28 6.50
C GLN A 595 -80.76 -25.79 6.48
N ILE A 596 -79.80 -26.66 6.82
CA ILE A 596 -80.02 -28.11 6.87
C ILE A 596 -81.07 -28.47 7.93
N ALA A 597 -81.03 -27.81 9.10
CA ALA A 597 -82.03 -28.00 10.16
C ALA A 597 -83.46 -27.64 9.75
N ARG A 598 -83.64 -26.75 8.76
CA ARG A 598 -84.95 -26.37 8.21
C ARG A 598 -85.45 -27.38 7.17
N HIS A 599 -84.56 -27.93 6.34
CA HIS A 599 -84.92 -28.98 5.38
C HIS A 599 -85.29 -30.32 6.04
N GLY A 600 -84.82 -30.60 7.26
CA GLY A 600 -85.19 -31.78 8.04
C GLY A 600 -86.63 -31.81 8.59
N LYS A 601 -87.54 -30.92 8.16
CA LYS A 601 -88.92 -30.80 8.66
C LYS A 601 -89.97 -30.59 7.56
N GLN A 602 -89.94 -31.42 6.52
CA GLN A 602 -91.00 -31.49 5.51
C GLN A 602 -91.41 -32.95 5.28
N PRO A 603 -92.73 -33.29 5.28
CA PRO A 603 -93.18 -34.68 5.31
C PRO A 603 -93.09 -35.40 3.96
N GLU A 604 -93.00 -36.72 4.07
CA GLU A 604 -92.92 -37.72 2.99
C GLU A 604 -94.30 -37.95 2.31
N PRO A 605 -94.38 -38.11 0.98
CA PRO A 605 -95.62 -38.41 0.27
C PRO A 605 -95.92 -39.92 0.20
N THR A 606 -97.02 -40.34 0.83
CA THR A 606 -97.55 -41.73 0.85
C THR A 606 -98.10 -42.18 -0.53
N PRO A 607 -98.01 -43.47 -0.92
CA PRO A 607 -98.24 -43.95 -2.31
C PRO A 607 -99.65 -44.55 -2.58
N GLU A 608 -99.75 -45.35 -3.69
CA GLU A 608 -100.87 -46.22 -4.14
C GLU A 608 -101.91 -45.54 -5.09
N PRO A 609 -102.58 -46.20 -6.09
CA PRO A 609 -102.61 -47.64 -6.50
C PRO A 609 -102.22 -47.99 -7.98
N GLU A 610 -102.11 -49.30 -8.28
CA GLU A 610 -102.30 -49.91 -9.63
C GLU A 610 -103.79 -50.25 -9.88
N PRO A 611 -104.30 -50.30 -11.15
CA PRO A 611 -104.67 -51.63 -11.71
C PRO A 611 -104.75 -51.80 -13.26
N VAL A 612 -104.31 -52.98 -13.76
CA VAL A 612 -104.99 -53.87 -14.78
C VAL A 612 -105.03 -53.45 -16.30
N PRO A 613 -105.06 -54.39 -17.29
CA PRO A 613 -104.49 -54.17 -18.65
C PRO A 613 -105.38 -54.41 -19.92
N GLU A 614 -104.73 -54.31 -21.11
CA GLU A 614 -105.12 -54.74 -22.50
C GLU A 614 -106.18 -53.91 -23.29
N PRO A 615 -106.25 -53.98 -24.66
CA PRO A 615 -105.54 -54.83 -25.64
C PRO A 615 -104.87 -54.12 -26.87
N THR A 616 -104.21 -54.92 -27.74
CA THR A 616 -103.69 -54.64 -29.12
C THR A 616 -104.84 -54.69 -30.20
N PRO A 617 -104.69 -54.46 -31.55
CA PRO A 617 -103.48 -54.44 -32.42
C PRO A 617 -103.39 -53.50 -33.69
N ALA A 618 -102.15 -53.35 -34.22
CA ALA A 618 -101.75 -53.31 -35.67
C ALA A 618 -102.17 -52.13 -36.62
N PRO A 619 -101.58 -51.99 -37.86
CA PRO A 619 -100.13 -51.87 -38.16
C PRO A 619 -99.71 -50.87 -39.30
N SER A 620 -98.43 -50.42 -39.27
CA SER A 620 -97.58 -50.01 -40.44
C SER A 620 -97.94 -48.75 -41.29
N PRO A 621 -97.02 -48.20 -42.15
CA PRO A 621 -95.66 -48.66 -42.50
C PRO A 621 -94.47 -47.64 -42.37
N THR A 622 -93.27 -48.20 -42.60
CA THR A 622 -91.87 -47.71 -42.82
C THR A 622 -91.66 -46.78 -44.06
N PRO A 623 -90.42 -46.36 -44.51
CA PRO A 623 -89.00 -46.56 -44.07
C PRO A 623 -88.13 -45.24 -44.06
N PRO A 624 -86.77 -45.23 -44.19
CA PRO A 624 -85.63 -46.00 -43.62
C PRO A 624 -84.71 -45.11 -42.71
N ASP A 625 -83.74 -45.54 -41.86
CA ASP A 625 -82.63 -46.54 -41.91
C ASP A 625 -81.43 -46.06 -42.79
N VAL A 626 -80.11 -46.21 -42.52
CA VAL A 626 -79.20 -47.22 -41.89
C VAL A 626 -77.90 -46.47 -41.42
N ALA A 627 -77.02 -46.82 -40.46
CA ALA A 627 -76.98 -47.64 -39.22
C ALA A 627 -75.61 -47.38 -38.47
N VAL A 628 -75.02 -48.32 -37.71
CA VAL A 628 -73.75 -48.17 -36.93
C VAL A 628 -72.85 -49.43 -37.05
N PRO A 629 -71.51 -49.34 -36.85
CA PRO A 629 -70.86 -50.30 -35.93
C PRO A 629 -69.66 -49.75 -35.11
N ARG A 630 -69.20 -50.52 -34.11
CA ARG A 630 -67.93 -50.31 -33.36
C ARG A 630 -66.88 -51.37 -33.73
N ARG A 631 -65.59 -51.01 -33.87
CA ARG A 631 -64.48 -51.68 -33.14
C ARG A 631 -63.06 -51.11 -33.37
N ASN A 632 -62.29 -51.13 -32.27
CA ASN A 632 -60.84 -51.36 -32.13
C ASN A 632 -59.83 -50.34 -32.67
N TYR A 633 -58.58 -50.49 -32.19
CA TYR A 633 -57.53 -49.48 -32.08
C TYR A 633 -56.19 -50.03 -32.58
N VAL A 634 -55.50 -49.30 -33.47
CA VAL A 634 -54.10 -49.54 -33.87
C VAL A 634 -53.44 -48.20 -34.23
N PRO A 635 -52.30 -47.81 -33.63
CA PRO A 635 -51.47 -46.72 -34.15
C PRO A 635 -50.54 -47.24 -35.25
N LYS A 636 -50.44 -46.53 -36.38
CA LYS A 636 -49.51 -46.86 -37.49
C LYS A 636 -48.86 -45.60 -38.11
N ARG A 637 -47.92 -45.79 -39.03
CA ARG A 637 -46.70 -44.96 -39.16
C ARG A 637 -46.43 -44.44 -40.59
N THR A 638 -46.42 -43.10 -40.74
CA THR A 638 -45.63 -42.28 -41.70
C THR A 638 -46.03 -42.23 -43.20
N VAL A 639 -45.45 -41.25 -43.92
CA VAL A 639 -45.56 -40.84 -45.36
C VAL A 639 -46.92 -40.22 -45.77
N THR A 640 -47.08 -39.16 -46.56
CA THR A 640 -46.27 -38.30 -47.50
C THR A 640 -46.93 -36.89 -47.49
N GLY A 641 -46.43 -35.68 -47.81
CA GLY A 641 -45.34 -35.06 -48.60
C GLY A 641 -45.88 -33.74 -49.25
N VAL A 642 -45.11 -33.04 -50.10
CA VAL A 642 -45.53 -31.96 -51.07
C VAL A 642 -45.52 -30.44 -50.65
N VAL A 643 -44.38 -29.76 -50.94
CA VAL A 643 -44.17 -28.52 -51.76
C VAL A 643 -44.74 -27.11 -51.39
N SER A 644 -43.82 -26.10 -51.44
CA SER A 644 -44.00 -24.62 -51.66
C SER A 644 -44.62 -23.73 -50.55
N THR A 645 -44.27 -22.42 -50.39
CA THR A 645 -43.35 -21.51 -51.15
C THR A 645 -42.81 -20.33 -50.30
N ALA A 646 -41.69 -19.74 -50.75
CA ALA A 646 -41.29 -18.30 -50.65
C ALA A 646 -40.81 -17.69 -49.31
N ALA A 647 -39.91 -16.67 -49.29
CA ALA A 647 -38.86 -16.22 -50.25
C ALA A 647 -37.94 -15.11 -49.66
N VAL A 648 -36.85 -14.75 -50.37
CA VAL A 648 -36.04 -13.47 -50.31
C VAL A 648 -35.21 -13.22 -49.02
N ASN A 649 -33.93 -12.79 -49.03
CA ASN A 649 -32.80 -12.78 -50.00
C ASN A 649 -31.49 -12.63 -49.17
N THR A 650 -30.36 -13.32 -49.42
CA THR A 650 -29.26 -13.08 -50.41
C THR A 650 -28.61 -11.70 -50.34
N ALA A 651 -27.29 -11.50 -50.57
CA ALA A 651 -26.17 -12.36 -51.01
C ALA A 651 -24.85 -11.84 -50.35
N ALA A 652 -23.58 -12.24 -50.57
CA ALA A 652 -22.75 -13.29 -51.22
C ALA A 652 -21.26 -12.96 -50.80
N MET A 653 -20.14 -13.69 -50.99
CA MET A 653 -19.68 -15.01 -51.50
C MET A 653 -18.22 -15.20 -50.92
N GLY A 654 -17.47 -16.30 -51.05
CA GLY A 654 -17.68 -17.63 -51.61
C GLY A 654 -16.34 -18.38 -51.89
N THR A 655 -16.31 -19.70 -51.67
CA THR A 655 -15.59 -20.80 -52.41
C THR A 655 -14.31 -20.51 -53.23
N ALA A 656 -13.25 -21.35 -53.32
CA ALA A 656 -12.99 -22.79 -53.03
C ALA A 656 -11.45 -23.00 -52.90
N ALA A 657 -10.82 -23.96 -52.19
CA ALA A 657 -10.84 -25.45 -52.11
C ALA A 657 -9.85 -26.21 -53.05
N VAL A 658 -9.27 -27.31 -52.53
CA VAL A 658 -8.63 -28.50 -53.22
C VAL A 658 -7.07 -28.60 -53.34
N ASN A 659 -6.54 -29.77 -52.88
CA ASN A 659 -5.33 -30.56 -53.26
C ASN A 659 -3.87 -30.38 -52.70
N THR A 660 -3.54 -31.23 -51.71
CA THR A 660 -2.53 -32.36 -51.71
C THR A 660 -1.00 -32.20 -51.93
N ALA A 661 -0.28 -33.09 -51.21
CA ALA A 661 1.10 -33.63 -51.43
C ALA A 661 2.30 -32.81 -50.87
N ALA A 662 3.46 -33.41 -50.50
CA ALA A 662 3.81 -34.77 -50.03
C ALA A 662 5.28 -34.78 -49.50
N MET A 663 5.73 -35.91 -48.91
CA MET A 663 7.08 -36.19 -48.37
C MET A 663 7.48 -35.44 -47.06
N GLY A 664 8.18 -36.06 -46.10
CA GLY A 664 8.46 -37.49 -45.94
C GLY A 664 9.59 -37.84 -44.96
N THR A 665 9.44 -38.95 -44.22
CA THR A 665 10.49 -39.71 -43.46
C THR A 665 11.23 -38.99 -42.32
N ALA A 666 11.66 -39.66 -41.23
CA ALA A 666 11.30 -40.98 -40.70
C ALA A 666 11.64 -41.04 -39.20
N ALA A 667 11.00 -41.96 -38.46
CA ALA A 667 11.40 -42.29 -37.08
C ALA A 667 12.34 -43.51 -37.06
N LEU A 668 13.30 -43.53 -36.15
CA LEU A 668 13.91 -44.76 -35.64
C LEU A 668 14.24 -44.63 -34.15
N THR A 669 14.18 -45.77 -33.46
CA THR A 669 14.37 -45.91 -32.01
C THR A 669 15.71 -46.59 -31.68
N ARG A 670 15.97 -46.70 -30.37
CA ARG A 670 16.73 -47.80 -29.70
C ARG A 670 18.19 -47.52 -29.32
N SER A 671 18.41 -47.37 -28.02
CA SER A 671 19.71 -47.47 -27.34
C SER A 671 20.33 -48.87 -27.50
N PRO A 672 21.65 -49.03 -27.25
CA PRO A 672 22.03 -49.47 -25.90
C PRO A 672 23.32 -48.85 -25.35
N ARG A 673 23.41 -48.78 -24.01
CA ARG A 673 24.69 -48.73 -23.27
C ARG A 673 25.18 -50.16 -23.04
N PRO A 674 26.50 -50.36 -22.87
CA PRO A 674 26.99 -50.70 -21.54
C PRO A 674 28.04 -49.70 -21.03
N ALA A 675 28.54 -49.89 -19.82
CA ALA A 675 29.44 -48.96 -19.13
C ALA A 675 30.76 -49.62 -18.69
N VAL A 676 31.82 -48.81 -18.69
CA VAL A 676 33.02 -48.95 -17.86
C VAL A 676 33.25 -47.57 -17.23
N ALA A 677 33.82 -47.50 -16.02
CA ALA A 677 33.96 -46.27 -15.26
C ALA A 677 35.40 -46.01 -14.83
N LEU A 678 35.77 -44.73 -14.76
CA LEU A 678 36.45 -44.08 -13.63
C LEU A 678 36.41 -42.55 -13.85
N ASP A 679 36.50 -41.78 -12.76
CA ASP A 679 36.92 -40.37 -12.56
C ASP A 679 36.58 -39.28 -13.64
N ALA A 680 36.21 -38.03 -13.31
CA ALA A 680 36.53 -37.23 -12.13
C ALA A 680 35.45 -36.15 -11.82
N GLN A 681 35.76 -35.18 -10.97
CA GLN A 681 34.90 -34.06 -10.56
C GLN A 681 34.92 -32.87 -11.55
N ALA A 682 34.04 -31.88 -11.31
CA ALA A 682 33.70 -30.71 -12.13
C ALA A 682 32.84 -31.03 -13.38
N THR A 683 31.89 -30.18 -13.80
CA THR A 683 31.49 -28.84 -13.34
C THR A 683 29.99 -28.78 -12.98
N ALA A 684 29.62 -28.05 -11.93
CA ALA A 684 28.25 -27.59 -11.74
C ALA A 684 28.09 -26.23 -12.45
N SER A 685 27.49 -26.23 -13.63
CA SER A 685 27.31 -25.03 -14.45
C SER A 685 26.25 -24.10 -13.87
N GLU A 686 26.42 -22.79 -14.06
CA GLU A 686 25.41 -21.78 -13.72
C GLU A 686 24.09 -22.02 -14.46
N HIS A 687 22.96 -21.87 -13.76
CA HIS A 687 21.62 -21.84 -14.37
C HIS A 687 21.42 -20.52 -15.13
N GLU A 688 21.91 -20.48 -16.36
CA GLU A 688 21.70 -19.36 -17.30
C GLU A 688 20.21 -19.01 -17.39
N ARG A 689 19.88 -17.74 -17.14
CA ARG A 689 18.48 -17.26 -17.12
C ARG A 689 17.80 -17.46 -18.49
N PRO A 690 16.65 -18.14 -18.56
CA PRO A 690 15.97 -18.43 -19.82
C PRO A 690 15.42 -17.14 -20.45
N ARG A 691 15.75 -16.92 -21.72
CA ARG A 691 15.44 -15.68 -22.46
C ARG A 691 14.18 -15.78 -23.31
N SER A 692 13.58 -16.97 -23.41
CA SER A 692 12.35 -17.21 -24.18
C SER A 692 11.48 -18.35 -23.61
N LEU A 693 10.16 -18.31 -23.87
CA LEU A 693 9.25 -19.42 -23.54
C LEU A 693 9.61 -20.73 -24.27
N ALA A 694 10.21 -20.64 -25.46
CA ALA A 694 10.72 -21.78 -26.20
C ALA A 694 11.91 -22.44 -25.48
N GLU A 695 12.74 -21.66 -24.79
CA GLU A 695 13.87 -22.15 -24.03
C GLU A 695 13.44 -22.90 -22.76
N LEU A 696 12.46 -22.38 -22.00
CA LEU A 696 11.83 -23.14 -20.91
C LEU A 696 11.28 -24.48 -21.38
N ARG A 697 10.57 -24.49 -22.52
CA ARG A 697 9.94 -25.70 -23.08
C ARG A 697 10.93 -26.69 -23.67
N ASN A 698 12.14 -26.25 -24.04
CA ASN A 698 13.16 -27.10 -24.66
C ASN A 698 14.28 -27.53 -23.69
N ARG A 699 14.40 -26.89 -22.51
CA ARG A 699 15.28 -27.31 -21.40
C ARG A 699 14.51 -28.23 -20.44
N GLU A 700 14.38 -27.88 -19.16
CA GLU A 700 13.99 -28.82 -18.09
C GLU A 700 12.52 -29.29 -18.14
N LEU A 701 11.62 -28.54 -18.80
CA LEU A 701 10.22 -28.93 -19.00
C LEU A 701 9.99 -29.68 -20.33
N GLY A 702 11.07 -30.13 -20.99
CA GLY A 702 11.04 -30.79 -22.29
C GLY A 702 10.21 -32.08 -22.32
N GLY A 703 9.31 -32.17 -23.31
CA GLY A 703 8.51 -33.37 -23.58
C GLY A 703 7.26 -33.55 -22.71
N ARG A 704 6.89 -32.55 -21.88
CA ARG A 704 5.61 -32.53 -21.16
C ARG A 704 4.58 -31.66 -21.89
N GLU A 705 3.34 -32.14 -21.93
CA GLU A 705 2.17 -31.34 -22.29
C GLU A 705 1.55 -30.77 -21.01
N PHE A 706 1.07 -29.52 -21.09
CA PHE A 706 0.46 -28.78 -19.98
C PHE A 706 -0.94 -28.35 -20.43
N ALA A 707 -1.97 -28.52 -19.60
CA ALA A 707 -3.35 -28.30 -20.03
C ALA A 707 -3.66 -26.81 -20.28
N ASN A 708 -2.89 -25.91 -19.67
CA ASN A 708 -2.96 -24.47 -19.90
C ASN A 708 -1.61 -23.77 -19.60
N MET A 709 -1.53 -22.48 -19.93
CA MET A 709 -0.33 -21.66 -19.77
C MET A 709 0.03 -21.40 -18.30
N GLN A 710 -0.95 -21.41 -17.39
CA GLN A 710 -0.77 -21.23 -15.95
C GLN A 710 -0.05 -22.43 -15.32
N GLN A 711 -0.43 -23.66 -15.67
CA GLN A 711 0.29 -24.87 -15.25
C GLN A 711 1.75 -24.88 -15.74
N PHE A 712 2.01 -24.42 -16.96
CA PHE A 712 3.37 -24.30 -17.49
C PHE A 712 4.21 -23.25 -16.73
N ALA A 713 3.61 -22.13 -16.31
CA ALA A 713 4.27 -21.13 -15.47
C ALA A 713 4.56 -21.64 -14.04
N ILE A 714 3.60 -22.35 -13.42
CA ILE A 714 3.77 -22.96 -12.09
C ILE A 714 4.90 -24.00 -12.14
N ALA A 715 4.93 -24.86 -13.16
CA ALA A 715 5.98 -25.86 -13.35
C ALA A 715 7.37 -25.23 -13.55
N ALA A 716 7.47 -24.10 -14.26
CA ALA A 716 8.74 -23.39 -14.45
C ALA A 716 9.35 -22.90 -13.12
N VAL A 717 8.52 -22.54 -12.14
CA VAL A 717 8.99 -22.17 -10.80
C VAL A 717 9.22 -23.40 -9.91
N LEU A 718 8.21 -24.27 -9.77
CA LEU A 718 8.22 -25.34 -8.76
C LEU A 718 9.04 -26.58 -9.16
N GLU A 719 9.11 -26.91 -10.45
CA GLU A 719 9.78 -28.11 -10.94
C GLU A 719 11.16 -27.82 -11.56
N ALA A 720 11.28 -26.69 -12.26
CA ALA A 720 12.52 -26.23 -12.91
C ALA A 720 13.26 -25.10 -12.17
N GLY A 721 12.79 -24.75 -10.95
CA GLY A 721 13.50 -23.88 -10.01
C GLY A 721 13.73 -22.42 -10.45
N TYR A 722 13.09 -21.93 -11.52
CA TYR A 722 13.34 -20.58 -12.02
C TYR A 722 12.72 -19.51 -11.11
N PRO A 723 13.42 -18.37 -10.87
CA PRO A 723 12.90 -17.30 -10.01
C PRO A 723 11.56 -16.75 -10.50
N ILE A 724 10.65 -16.50 -9.55
CA ILE A 724 9.27 -16.05 -9.83
C ILE A 724 9.26 -14.77 -10.69
N GLY A 725 10.14 -13.80 -10.44
CA GLY A 725 10.27 -12.60 -11.29
C GLY A 725 10.72 -12.88 -12.73
N THR A 726 11.58 -13.89 -12.95
CA THR A 726 12.02 -14.32 -14.28
C THR A 726 10.90 -15.02 -15.04
N VAL A 727 10.10 -15.86 -14.37
CA VAL A 727 8.94 -16.51 -15.01
C VAL A 727 7.81 -15.49 -15.24
N ALA A 728 7.52 -14.63 -14.26
CA ALA A 728 6.46 -13.62 -14.34
C ALA A 728 6.68 -12.65 -15.53
N SER A 729 7.89 -12.10 -15.67
CA SER A 729 8.25 -11.23 -16.80
C SER A 729 8.16 -11.95 -18.15
N LEU A 730 8.63 -13.20 -18.24
CA LEU A 730 8.61 -14.00 -19.46
C LEU A 730 7.19 -14.37 -19.93
N PHE A 731 6.27 -14.58 -18.99
CA PHE A 731 4.84 -14.84 -19.25
C PHE A 731 4.00 -13.56 -19.30
N ARG A 732 4.59 -12.37 -19.08
CA ARG A 732 3.92 -11.06 -18.99
C ARG A 732 2.78 -11.01 -17.97
N VAL A 733 2.98 -11.62 -16.80
CA VAL A 733 2.04 -11.57 -15.66
C VAL A 733 2.69 -10.86 -14.47
N PRO A 734 1.94 -10.16 -13.61
CA PRO A 734 2.48 -9.62 -12.37
C PRO A 734 3.02 -10.74 -11.46
N ALA A 735 4.16 -10.51 -10.80
CA ALA A 735 4.79 -11.52 -9.95
C ALA A 735 3.87 -12.00 -8.81
N TRP A 736 3.09 -11.10 -8.20
CA TRP A 736 2.10 -11.45 -7.17
C TRP A 736 1.02 -12.41 -7.69
N ARG A 737 0.66 -12.33 -8.97
CA ARG A 737 -0.37 -13.19 -9.58
C ARG A 737 0.17 -14.58 -9.91
N LEU A 738 1.46 -14.67 -10.24
CA LEU A 738 2.15 -15.96 -10.34
C LEU A 738 2.34 -16.60 -8.95
N GLN A 739 2.61 -15.80 -7.91
CA GLN A 739 2.61 -16.24 -6.51
C GLN A 739 1.24 -16.83 -6.12
N GLU A 740 0.15 -16.11 -6.40
CA GLU A 740 -1.23 -16.54 -6.15
C GLU A 740 -1.54 -17.88 -6.85
N TRP A 741 -1.16 -18.02 -8.12
CA TRP A 741 -1.31 -19.27 -8.88
C TRP A 741 -0.53 -20.44 -8.29
N ILE A 742 0.66 -20.20 -7.73
CA ILE A 742 1.47 -21.22 -7.06
C ILE A 742 0.79 -21.66 -5.75
N THR A 743 0.30 -20.72 -4.93
CA THR A 743 -0.41 -21.02 -3.68
C THR A 743 -1.74 -21.75 -3.92
N GLN A 744 -2.50 -21.35 -4.96
CA GLN A 744 -3.72 -22.04 -5.38
C GLN A 744 -3.42 -23.44 -5.94
N GLY A 745 -2.43 -23.58 -6.82
CA GLY A 745 -2.03 -24.86 -7.40
C GLY A 745 -1.46 -25.86 -6.38
N ALA A 746 -0.85 -25.38 -5.30
CA ALA A 746 -0.42 -26.21 -4.17
C ALA A 746 -1.60 -26.73 -3.31
N SER A 747 -2.83 -26.25 -3.55
CA SER A 747 -4.03 -26.58 -2.78
C SER A 747 -5.01 -27.52 -3.52
N GLU A 748 -4.76 -27.87 -4.79
CA GLU A 748 -5.58 -28.85 -5.51
C GLU A 748 -5.16 -30.31 -5.19
N PRO A 749 -6.10 -31.28 -5.13
CA PRO A 749 -5.78 -32.67 -4.76
C PRO A 749 -4.94 -33.47 -5.78
N ASP A 750 -4.72 -32.94 -6.99
CA ASP A 750 -4.10 -33.65 -8.13
C ASP A 750 -2.70 -33.09 -8.45
N ALA A 751 -1.91 -32.82 -7.41
CA ALA A 751 -0.57 -32.27 -7.51
C ALA A 751 0.39 -33.16 -8.31
N PRO A 752 1.30 -32.60 -9.14
CA PRO A 752 2.26 -33.38 -9.92
C PRO A 752 3.14 -34.24 -9.00
N ALA A 753 3.19 -35.54 -9.27
CA ALA A 753 3.75 -36.52 -8.36
C ALA A 753 5.25 -36.31 -8.08
N ARG A 754 5.65 -36.54 -6.81
CA ARG A 754 7.06 -36.52 -6.38
C ARG A 754 7.97 -37.31 -7.34
N PRO A 755 9.18 -36.82 -7.66
CA PRO A 755 10.13 -37.57 -8.46
C PRO A 755 10.53 -38.87 -7.75
N MET A 756 10.13 -40.00 -8.29
CA MET A 756 10.59 -41.32 -7.84
C MET A 756 12.13 -41.42 -8.01
N PRO A 757 12.85 -42.04 -7.05
CA PRO A 757 14.28 -42.30 -7.22
C PRO A 757 14.51 -43.18 -8.46
N ARG A 758 15.52 -42.84 -9.27
CA ARG A 758 15.77 -43.47 -10.59
C ARG A 758 16.07 -44.97 -10.47
N GLY A 759 15.03 -45.79 -10.56
CA GLY A 759 15.13 -47.24 -10.69
C GLY A 759 15.86 -47.62 -11.99
N ARG A 760 16.89 -48.46 -11.89
CA ARG A 760 17.66 -48.95 -13.05
C ARG A 760 16.79 -49.80 -13.98
N ARG A 761 16.82 -49.51 -15.28
CA ARG A 761 16.80 -50.47 -16.40
C ARG A 761 17.34 -49.82 -17.66
#